data_AF-A0A644W3M5-F1
#
_entry.id   AF-A0A644W3M5-F1
#
_cell.length_a   1.000
_cell.length_b   1.000
_cell.length_c   1.000
_cell.angle_alpha   90.00
_cell.angle_beta   90.00
_cell.angle_gamma   90.00
#
_symmetry.space_group_name_H-M   'P 1'
#
loop_
_entity.id
_entity.type
_entity.pdbx_description
1 polymer ?
#
loop_
_entity_poly.entity_id
_entity_poly.type
_entity_poly.pdbx_seq_one_letter_code
_entity_poly.pdbx_strand_id
1 'polypeptide(L)'
;MKRWAFLVPFLFLGWTAAAGICGAAPAEDLERRIGELEKAVEESVKSGRGLSPELMEELAKAVEELLKGEKDREESEGKEPGGGWEEVPFTGTITVSRNLSGSAVMKEAGESGTALGAGKRDWRWSGRKESGGSPSSDQEGSSSWSGSSSAFLSAMITGSEPIPDRDGNVIGYQPVGYVTGRVTEREKFRAKHVSITSHYSRSAREEHAFSPESIDGWCRLTVNPKEGRYALSFPSIYLGDGTGETVMAYSGPDMRLEEREPWHGLGPVDWIPSEPDRESLRYNPDRGVVAGSFTYALPPGGIDMDLMRRGLGFIPPELSGLKGELLSGYSGLAKEFAAAAGKTPGMYSGTWTVTWSLNIGKVPVRAELEPGGDYENWMPELIWGVGNFVRVKAKIVEPAGLEGKIRFTLEDVSREPGVCMNFPFYDREEAPDLVISEMSGLGLNIAEDGQTAVTLDDVNEAEIVVQARDFGARGKLSATAVVLAGGKEMEVRAVLKRTGEHWVTLPLDENRNGIADCWEKAYGICPCAADSDDDGEPEGKAPGDGLSAYEEYRGFFVKGRHGRLDPNRKDLFVHDPDGLAENAGFGQVTGLAVHYIEPEEGRCTGTDDRARVVNFRSGFSHLVDQHCLWIKKDTLPEPDPFNWGACEGPPEIGPPRTADRYVLVYADQIRADLERTVRENRPEITNALGQRGLRPDAAWFEEQVAAAVAMTAIHEACHGLGISHHYRSLRETLPKGADVEKAIMELDISPSTGQMSCVMRYTRDWGKHPRLTFKAESETLDMLRGRPWPHTLCDTLDDCRGQMVVSDRETGHIF
;
A
#
# COMPACT_ATOMS: atom_id res chain seq x y z
N MET A 1 -75.12 9.28 -11.30
CA MET A 1 -74.98 8.73 -9.92
C MET A 1 -73.60 8.11 -9.66
N LYS A 2 -73.03 7.27 -10.53
CA LYS A 2 -71.72 6.60 -10.29
C LYS A 2 -70.45 7.48 -10.38
N ARG A 3 -70.51 8.73 -10.89
CA ARG A 3 -69.35 9.63 -11.00
C ARG A 3 -69.07 10.50 -9.76
N TRP A 4 -70.03 10.65 -8.85
CA TRP A 4 -69.87 11.49 -7.65
C TRP A 4 -69.49 10.71 -6.39
N ALA A 5 -69.79 9.40 -6.33
CA ALA A 5 -69.34 8.51 -5.26
C ALA A 5 -67.80 8.33 -5.20
N PHE A 6 -67.09 8.64 -6.30
CA PHE A 6 -65.64 8.63 -6.37
C PHE A 6 -64.99 10.00 -6.09
N LEU A 7 -65.72 11.12 -6.19
CA LEU A 7 -65.14 12.46 -6.07
C LEU A 7 -65.18 13.01 -4.63
N VAL A 8 -66.22 12.67 -3.87
CA VAL A 8 -66.40 13.15 -2.48
C VAL A 8 -65.30 12.61 -1.53
N PRO A 9 -64.86 11.34 -1.62
CA PRO A 9 -63.73 10.86 -0.79
C PRO A 9 -62.41 11.56 -1.15
N PHE A 10 -62.19 11.92 -2.42
CA PHE A 10 -60.99 12.62 -2.88
C PHE A 10 -60.97 14.10 -2.50
N LEU A 11 -62.14 14.77 -2.43
CA LEU A 11 -62.28 16.13 -1.90
C LEU A 11 -62.00 16.18 -0.39
N PHE A 12 -62.49 15.19 0.36
CA PHE A 12 -62.13 15.03 1.78
C PHE A 12 -60.66 14.60 1.98
N LEU A 13 -60.08 13.84 1.03
CA LEU A 13 -58.64 13.53 1.00
C LEU A 13 -57.79 14.81 0.80
N GLY A 14 -58.25 15.74 -0.02
CA GLY A 14 -57.61 17.06 -0.20
C GLY A 14 -57.67 17.93 1.08
N TRP A 15 -58.78 17.89 1.81
CA TRP A 15 -58.95 18.56 3.11
C TRP A 15 -58.08 17.96 4.21
N THR A 16 -57.98 16.63 4.27
CA THR A 16 -57.18 15.91 5.28
C THR A 16 -55.69 15.91 4.97
N ALA A 17 -55.29 15.96 3.68
CA ALA A 17 -53.91 16.18 3.28
C ALA A 17 -53.43 17.60 3.63
N ALA A 18 -54.28 18.61 3.45
CA ALA A 18 -53.96 19.99 3.87
C ALA A 18 -53.90 20.14 5.40
N ALA A 19 -54.80 19.50 6.15
CA ALA A 19 -54.78 19.52 7.62
C ALA A 19 -53.68 18.64 8.24
N GLY A 20 -53.24 17.58 7.55
CA GLY A 20 -52.19 16.67 8.01
C GLY A 20 -50.76 17.19 7.82
N ILE A 21 -50.57 18.21 7.00
CA ILE A 21 -49.28 18.92 6.84
C ILE A 21 -49.12 20.03 7.90
N CYS A 22 -50.22 20.57 8.44
CA CYS A 22 -50.24 21.64 9.43
C CYS A 22 -50.44 21.11 10.86
N GLY A 23 -49.36 20.78 11.58
CA GLY A 23 -49.38 20.19 12.92
C GLY A 23 -49.86 21.08 14.10
N ALA A 24 -50.99 21.81 13.99
CA ALA A 24 -51.65 22.43 15.15
C ALA A 24 -53.16 22.62 14.94
N ALA A 25 -53.93 22.53 16.03
CA ALA A 25 -55.38 22.74 16.05
C ALA A 25 -55.78 24.14 15.54
N PRO A 26 -56.83 24.27 14.71
CA PRO A 26 -57.35 25.56 14.28
C PRO A 26 -57.86 26.37 15.48
N ALA A 27 -57.89 27.71 15.38
CA ALA A 27 -58.58 28.53 16.38
C ALA A 27 -60.04 28.05 16.53
N GLU A 28 -60.58 28.01 17.75
CA GLU A 28 -61.94 27.46 18.05
C GLU A 28 -63.04 27.99 17.10
N ASP A 29 -62.88 29.22 16.58
CA ASP A 29 -63.82 29.83 15.64
C ASP A 29 -63.72 29.28 14.20
N LEU A 30 -62.53 28.84 13.77
CA LEU A 30 -62.30 28.16 12.50
C LEU A 30 -62.76 26.69 12.56
N GLU A 31 -62.55 26.02 13.69
CA GLU A 31 -63.08 24.67 13.95
C GLU A 31 -64.61 24.64 13.88
N ARG A 32 -65.27 25.63 14.50
CA ARG A 32 -66.73 25.77 14.46
C ARG A 32 -67.24 26.00 13.03
N ARG A 33 -66.57 26.85 12.24
CA ARG A 33 -66.95 27.10 10.83
C ARG A 33 -66.76 25.87 9.94
N ILE A 34 -65.69 25.10 10.13
CA ILE A 34 -65.45 23.85 9.39
C ILE A 34 -66.52 22.80 9.72
N GLY A 35 -66.87 22.64 11.00
CA GLY A 35 -67.93 21.72 11.42
C GLY A 35 -69.32 22.08 10.88
N GLU A 36 -69.63 23.38 10.74
CA GLU A 36 -70.87 23.85 10.10
C GLU A 36 -70.88 23.59 8.59
N LEU A 37 -69.74 23.77 7.91
CA LEU A 37 -69.57 23.50 6.48
C LEU A 37 -69.67 21.99 6.16
N GLU A 38 -69.08 21.12 6.98
CA GLU A 38 -69.18 19.66 6.86
C GLU A 38 -70.64 19.20 6.89
N LYS A 39 -71.41 19.72 7.84
CA LYS A 39 -72.83 19.39 8.01
C LYS A 39 -73.67 19.86 6.81
N ALA A 40 -73.37 21.03 6.26
CA ALA A 40 -74.04 21.58 5.09
C ALA A 40 -73.73 20.80 3.79
N VAL A 41 -72.49 20.31 3.64
CA VAL A 41 -72.09 19.42 2.54
C VAL A 41 -72.80 18.07 2.66
N GLU A 42 -72.85 17.51 3.86
CA GLU A 42 -73.49 16.21 4.13
C GLU A 42 -75.01 16.27 3.84
N GLU A 43 -75.68 17.36 4.21
CA GLU A 43 -77.10 17.59 3.91
C GLU A 43 -77.36 17.82 2.40
N SER A 44 -76.47 18.50 1.67
CA SER A 44 -76.58 18.63 0.20
C SER A 44 -76.44 17.29 -0.51
N VAL A 45 -75.47 16.47 -0.10
CA VAL A 45 -75.25 15.13 -0.66
C VAL A 45 -76.41 14.20 -0.35
N LYS A 46 -76.93 14.20 0.89
CA LYS A 46 -78.11 13.40 1.29
C LYS A 46 -79.40 13.83 0.59
N SER A 47 -79.55 15.13 0.28
CA SER A 47 -80.72 15.67 -0.44
C SER A 47 -80.61 15.59 -1.97
N GLY A 48 -79.47 15.16 -2.50
CA GLY A 48 -79.24 15.00 -3.94
C GLY A 48 -79.13 16.33 -4.72
N ARG A 49 -79.00 17.47 -4.03
CA ARG A 49 -78.72 18.77 -4.65
C ARG A 49 -77.21 18.98 -4.73
N GLY A 50 -76.71 19.48 -5.86
CA GLY A 50 -75.30 19.88 -5.97
C GLY A 50 -74.97 21.02 -5.01
N LEU A 51 -73.68 21.18 -4.66
CA LEU A 51 -73.20 22.22 -3.76
C LEU A 51 -73.48 23.61 -4.37
N SER A 52 -73.95 24.57 -3.55
CA SER A 52 -74.20 25.93 -4.03
C SER A 52 -72.88 26.69 -4.28
N PRO A 53 -72.85 27.65 -5.21
CA PRO A 53 -71.66 28.48 -5.45
C PRO A 53 -71.18 29.23 -4.21
N GLU A 54 -72.10 29.68 -3.34
CA GLU A 54 -71.73 30.35 -2.09
C GLU A 54 -71.02 29.40 -1.12
N LEU A 55 -71.48 28.15 -1.03
CA LEU A 55 -70.85 27.12 -0.20
C LEU A 55 -69.44 26.76 -0.72
N MET A 56 -69.26 26.74 -2.04
CA MET A 56 -67.95 26.49 -2.68
C MET A 56 -66.97 27.66 -2.46
N GLU A 57 -67.45 28.89 -2.44
CA GLU A 57 -66.62 30.08 -2.21
C GLU A 57 -66.22 30.23 -0.73
N GLU A 58 -67.10 29.89 0.21
CA GLU A 58 -66.73 29.76 1.62
C GLU A 58 -65.74 28.62 1.85
N LEU A 59 -65.88 27.50 1.11
CA LEU A 59 -64.93 26.39 1.14
C LEU A 59 -63.53 26.85 0.72
N ALA A 60 -63.45 27.62 -0.36
CA ALA A 60 -62.18 28.11 -0.90
C ALA A 60 -61.48 29.09 0.06
N LYS A 61 -62.24 30.00 0.69
CA LYS A 61 -61.68 30.96 1.67
C LYS A 61 -61.15 30.28 2.93
N ALA A 62 -61.85 29.27 3.45
CA ALA A 62 -61.38 28.53 4.61
C ALA A 62 -60.06 27.77 4.33
N VAL A 63 -59.90 27.25 3.11
CA VAL A 63 -58.65 26.61 2.65
C VAL A 63 -57.52 27.64 2.48
N GLU A 64 -57.82 28.82 1.95
CA GLU A 64 -56.82 29.89 1.76
C GLU A 64 -56.34 30.51 3.09
N GLU A 65 -57.19 30.56 4.12
CA GLU A 65 -56.81 30.97 5.48
C GLU A 65 -55.97 29.91 6.21
N LEU A 66 -56.24 28.62 5.99
CA LEU A 66 -55.39 27.51 6.50
C LEU A 66 -53.97 27.57 5.91
N LEU A 67 -53.85 27.87 4.62
CA LEU A 67 -52.56 27.96 3.93
C LEU A 67 -51.75 29.23 4.28
N LYS A 68 -52.38 30.33 4.71
CA LYS A 68 -51.67 31.54 5.13
C LYS A 68 -51.00 31.42 6.50
N GLY A 69 -51.46 30.53 7.36
CA GLY A 69 -50.85 30.27 8.67
C GLY A 69 -49.45 29.62 8.61
N GLU A 70 -49.04 29.09 7.45
CA GLU A 70 -47.69 28.53 7.23
C GLU A 70 -46.60 29.60 7.15
N LYS A 71 -46.90 30.77 6.58
CA LYS A 71 -45.86 31.75 6.21
C LYS A 71 -45.31 32.56 7.39
N ASP A 72 -46.10 32.68 8.46
CA ASP A 72 -45.71 33.43 9.67
C ASP A 72 -45.07 32.53 10.75
N ARG A 73 -45.02 31.19 10.55
CA ARG A 73 -44.45 30.22 11.51
C ARG A 73 -43.05 29.70 11.17
N GLU A 74 -42.63 29.78 9.91
CA GLU A 74 -41.24 29.48 9.52
C GLU A 74 -40.20 30.38 10.23
N GLU A 75 -40.63 31.50 10.84
CA GLU A 75 -39.75 32.42 11.57
C GLU A 75 -39.67 32.19 13.10
N SER A 76 -40.43 31.25 13.70
CA SER A 76 -40.52 31.16 15.17
C SER A 76 -40.28 29.80 15.84
N GLU A 77 -40.07 28.70 15.13
CA GLU A 77 -39.81 27.39 15.76
C GLU A 77 -38.32 27.10 15.96
N GLY A 78 -37.70 27.94 16.79
CA GLY A 78 -36.44 27.60 17.48
C GLY A 78 -36.72 27.29 18.95
N LYS A 79 -36.65 26.00 19.33
CA LYS A 79 -36.74 25.40 20.70
C LYS A 79 -38.19 25.26 21.21
N GLU A 80 -38.68 24.12 21.71
CA GLU A 80 -38.14 23.16 22.71
C GLU A 80 -38.73 21.72 22.54
N PRO A 81 -38.75 20.82 23.55
CA PRO A 81 -37.77 19.77 23.83
C PRO A 81 -38.33 18.34 23.63
N GLY A 82 -37.58 17.42 22.99
CA GLY A 82 -38.06 16.04 22.80
C GLY A 82 -36.96 14.98 22.63
N GLY A 83 -36.63 14.26 23.71
CA GLY A 83 -36.08 12.91 23.63
C GLY A 83 -34.59 12.71 23.27
N GLY A 84 -33.79 13.74 22.97
CA GLY A 84 -32.36 13.56 22.66
C GLY A 84 -32.05 12.97 21.28
N TRP A 85 -32.98 13.14 20.33
CA TRP A 85 -32.78 12.82 18.92
C TRP A 85 -32.17 14.00 18.17
N GLU A 86 -31.20 13.76 17.30
CA GLU A 86 -30.53 14.76 16.47
C GLU A 86 -30.36 14.26 15.03
N GLU A 87 -30.47 15.16 14.05
CA GLU A 87 -30.15 14.88 12.65
C GLU A 87 -28.64 14.97 12.43
N VAL A 88 -28.09 14.04 11.66
CA VAL A 88 -26.63 13.90 11.50
C VAL A 88 -26.23 13.78 10.04
N PRO A 89 -25.04 14.29 9.65
CA PRO A 89 -24.55 14.12 8.30
C PRO A 89 -24.17 12.66 8.07
N PHE A 90 -24.44 12.14 6.87
CA PHE A 90 -24.18 10.75 6.55
C PHE A 90 -23.81 10.52 5.07
N THR A 91 -23.20 9.36 4.82
CA THR A 91 -22.91 8.84 3.47
C THR A 91 -23.15 7.34 3.42
N GLY A 92 -23.19 6.75 2.23
CA GLY A 92 -23.29 5.31 2.07
C GLY A 92 -24.29 4.90 1.01
N THR A 93 -24.82 3.68 1.14
CA THR A 93 -25.72 3.09 0.14
C THR A 93 -27.01 2.59 0.76
N ILE A 94 -28.10 2.75 0.00
CA ILE A 94 -29.40 2.16 0.29
C ILE A 94 -29.86 1.42 -0.97
N THR A 95 -30.28 0.18 -0.82
CA THR A 95 -30.80 -0.64 -1.91
C THR A 95 -32.17 -1.17 -1.54
N VAL A 96 -33.14 -0.95 -2.42
CA VAL A 96 -34.51 -1.44 -2.34
C VAL A 96 -34.76 -2.38 -3.51
N SER A 97 -35.34 -3.54 -3.24
CA SER A 97 -35.75 -4.50 -4.26
C SER A 97 -37.17 -4.98 -3.99
N ARG A 98 -37.93 -5.20 -5.05
CA ARG A 98 -39.31 -5.64 -5.04
C ARG A 98 -39.48 -6.78 -6.03
N ASN A 99 -40.10 -7.88 -5.61
CA ASN A 99 -40.47 -8.97 -6.49
C ASN A 99 -41.91 -9.40 -6.20
N LEU A 100 -42.79 -9.21 -7.18
CA LEU A 100 -44.22 -9.46 -7.13
C LEU A 100 -44.61 -10.47 -8.21
N SER A 101 -45.51 -11.40 -7.89
CA SER A 101 -46.08 -12.33 -8.86
C SER A 101 -47.52 -12.72 -8.52
N GLY A 102 -48.27 -13.17 -9.53
CA GLY A 102 -49.64 -13.64 -9.38
C GLY A 102 -50.07 -14.51 -10.54
N SER A 103 -51.01 -15.43 -10.30
CA SER A 103 -51.65 -16.21 -11.38
C SER A 103 -53.08 -16.60 -11.02
N ALA A 104 -53.96 -16.69 -12.01
CA ALA A 104 -55.38 -17.04 -11.85
C ALA A 104 -55.89 -17.86 -13.05
N VAL A 105 -56.89 -18.73 -12.82
CA VAL A 105 -57.54 -19.53 -13.88
C VAL A 105 -59.06 -19.37 -13.78
N MET A 106 -59.70 -19.04 -14.89
CA MET A 106 -61.15 -18.95 -15.03
C MET A 106 -61.72 -20.33 -15.35
N LYS A 107 -62.71 -20.78 -14.55
CA LYS A 107 -63.46 -22.01 -14.80
C LYS A 107 -64.95 -21.70 -14.93
N GLU A 108 -65.64 -22.47 -15.77
CA GLU A 108 -67.10 -22.44 -15.85
C GLU A 108 -67.67 -23.02 -14.54
N ALA A 109 -68.60 -22.31 -13.90
CA ALA A 109 -69.21 -22.79 -12.66
C ALA A 109 -70.17 -23.95 -13.00
N GLY A 110 -69.83 -25.17 -12.59
CA GLY A 110 -70.69 -26.33 -12.76
C GLY A 110 -72.02 -26.16 -11.99
N GLU A 111 -73.13 -26.47 -12.66
CA GLU A 111 -74.49 -26.39 -12.12
C GLU A 111 -74.64 -27.24 -10.84
N SER A 112 -74.57 -26.60 -9.65
CA SER A 112 -75.13 -27.17 -8.43
C SER A 112 -76.54 -26.61 -8.25
N GLY A 113 -77.53 -27.45 -8.54
CA GLY A 113 -78.94 -27.08 -8.65
C GLY A 113 -79.58 -26.49 -7.40
N THR A 114 -80.26 -25.38 -7.56
CA THR A 114 -81.72 -25.27 -7.42
C THR A 114 -82.18 -23.93 -8.00
N ALA A 115 -83.32 -23.99 -8.67
CA ALA A 115 -83.82 -23.08 -9.69
C ALA A 115 -83.75 -21.57 -9.38
N LEU A 116 -83.22 -20.80 -10.35
CA LEU A 116 -83.73 -19.49 -10.75
C LEU A 116 -83.19 -19.12 -12.15
N GLY A 117 -84.08 -19.05 -13.14
CA GLY A 117 -83.96 -18.22 -14.35
C GLY A 117 -82.97 -18.64 -15.45
N ALA A 118 -83.51 -18.98 -16.63
CA ALA A 118 -82.73 -19.17 -17.85
C ALA A 118 -81.88 -17.92 -18.20
N GLY A 119 -80.58 -18.11 -18.48
CA GLY A 119 -79.80 -17.20 -19.32
C GLY A 119 -78.62 -16.44 -18.71
N LYS A 120 -78.16 -16.72 -17.49
CA LYS A 120 -76.88 -16.16 -16.98
C LYS A 120 -75.87 -17.26 -16.69
N ARG A 121 -74.86 -17.38 -17.56
CA ARG A 121 -73.64 -18.15 -17.27
C ARG A 121 -72.78 -17.32 -16.32
N ASP A 122 -72.60 -17.80 -15.10
CA ASP A 122 -71.73 -17.16 -14.11
C ASP A 122 -70.30 -17.70 -14.26
N TRP A 123 -69.38 -16.81 -14.65
CA TRP A 123 -67.96 -17.11 -14.77
C TRP A 123 -67.25 -16.72 -13.49
N ARG A 124 -66.40 -17.61 -12.94
CA ARG A 124 -65.58 -17.29 -11.76
C ARG A 124 -64.12 -17.63 -11.97
N TRP A 125 -63.27 -16.69 -11.58
CA TRP A 125 -61.84 -16.90 -11.49
C TRP A 125 -61.47 -17.60 -10.17
N SER A 126 -60.49 -18.49 -10.23
CA SER A 126 -60.00 -19.27 -9.10
C SER A 126 -58.48 -19.31 -9.10
N GLY A 127 -57.88 -19.34 -7.91
CA GLY A 127 -56.43 -19.45 -7.76
C GLY A 127 -55.95 -20.87 -8.01
N ARG A 128 -54.71 -21.00 -8.49
CA ARG A 128 -54.06 -22.30 -8.67
C ARG A 128 -53.44 -22.74 -7.34
N LYS A 129 -53.72 -23.97 -6.87
CA LYS A 129 -52.98 -24.56 -5.75
C LYS A 129 -51.57 -24.92 -6.21
N GLU A 130 -50.56 -24.46 -5.49
CA GLU A 130 -49.18 -24.90 -5.65
C GLU A 130 -49.03 -26.35 -5.14
N SER A 131 -49.15 -27.32 -6.05
CA SER A 131 -48.40 -28.58 -5.94
C SER A 131 -48.40 -29.30 -7.29
N GLY A 132 -47.24 -29.90 -7.61
CA GLY A 132 -46.88 -30.43 -8.91
C GLY A 132 -47.88 -31.45 -9.46
N GLY A 133 -48.33 -31.20 -10.68
CA GLY A 133 -49.10 -32.14 -11.48
C GLY A 133 -49.32 -31.56 -12.87
N SER A 134 -48.76 -32.22 -13.89
CA SER A 134 -48.92 -31.88 -15.30
C SER A 134 -50.41 -31.77 -15.67
N PRO A 135 -50.87 -30.73 -16.39
CA PRO A 135 -52.27 -30.62 -16.75
C PRO A 135 -52.63 -31.63 -17.86
N SER A 136 -53.60 -32.50 -17.58
CA SER A 136 -54.20 -33.44 -18.53
C SER A 136 -55.01 -32.69 -19.61
N SER A 137 -55.05 -33.28 -20.79
CA SER A 137 -55.36 -32.64 -22.08
C SER A 137 -56.84 -32.47 -22.44
N ASP A 138 -57.78 -32.55 -21.52
CA ASP A 138 -59.21 -32.48 -21.86
C ASP A 138 -60.00 -31.60 -20.89
N GLN A 139 -60.25 -30.34 -21.28
CA GLN A 139 -61.46 -29.59 -20.92
C GLN A 139 -61.58 -28.29 -21.74
N GLU A 140 -62.68 -28.17 -22.47
CA GLU A 140 -63.07 -26.98 -23.24
C GLU A 140 -63.26 -25.76 -22.32
N GLY A 141 -62.68 -24.60 -22.68
CA GLY A 141 -63.17 -23.27 -22.26
C GLY A 141 -62.43 -22.48 -21.16
N SER A 142 -61.31 -22.93 -20.60
CA SER A 142 -60.66 -22.18 -19.50
C SER A 142 -59.71 -21.06 -19.96
N SER A 143 -59.87 -19.84 -19.43
CA SER A 143 -58.91 -18.73 -19.58
C SER A 143 -57.92 -18.70 -18.41
N SER A 144 -56.69 -18.22 -18.61
CA SER A 144 -55.65 -18.12 -17.57
C SER A 144 -54.93 -16.77 -17.64
N TRP A 145 -54.49 -16.28 -16.49
CA TRP A 145 -53.68 -15.08 -16.32
C TRP A 145 -52.47 -15.37 -15.43
N SER A 146 -51.33 -14.77 -15.76
CA SER A 146 -50.15 -14.69 -14.89
C SER A 146 -49.47 -13.35 -15.06
N GLY A 147 -49.04 -12.74 -13.96
CA GLY A 147 -48.27 -11.50 -13.97
C GLY A 147 -47.05 -11.58 -13.05
N SER A 148 -46.03 -10.80 -13.37
CA SER A 148 -44.88 -10.54 -12.49
C SER A 148 -44.43 -9.08 -12.60
N SER A 149 -44.03 -8.49 -11.49
CA SER A 149 -43.44 -7.16 -11.41
C SER A 149 -42.18 -7.23 -10.55
N SER A 150 -41.04 -6.77 -11.08
CA SER A 150 -39.79 -6.63 -10.34
C SER A 150 -39.33 -5.19 -10.40
N ALA A 151 -38.97 -4.60 -9.27
CA ALA A 151 -38.36 -3.28 -9.20
C ALA A 151 -37.09 -3.31 -8.35
N PHE A 152 -36.15 -2.43 -8.69
CA PHE A 152 -34.89 -2.25 -8.02
C PHE A 152 -34.57 -0.76 -7.95
N LEU A 153 -34.13 -0.29 -6.79
CA LEU A 153 -33.66 1.07 -6.56
C LEU A 153 -32.35 0.98 -5.79
N SER A 154 -31.35 1.73 -6.22
CA SER A 154 -30.09 1.92 -5.52
C SER A 154 -29.82 3.41 -5.37
N ALA A 155 -29.69 3.86 -4.13
CA ALA A 155 -29.30 5.20 -3.77
C ALA A 155 -27.86 5.21 -3.25
N MET A 156 -27.06 6.12 -3.80
CA MET A 156 -25.70 6.41 -3.36
C MET A 156 -25.69 7.79 -2.72
N ILE A 157 -25.49 7.86 -1.41
CA ILE A 157 -25.33 9.11 -0.66
C ILE A 157 -23.83 9.42 -0.58
N THR A 158 -23.39 10.43 -1.33
CA THR A 158 -21.99 10.83 -1.42
C THR A 158 -21.61 11.90 -0.40
N GLY A 159 -22.59 12.61 0.17
CA GLY A 159 -22.36 13.63 1.20
C GLY A 159 -23.64 14.10 1.89
N SER A 160 -23.48 15.02 2.83
CA SER A 160 -24.59 15.71 3.50
C SER A 160 -24.17 17.13 3.86
N GLU A 161 -24.85 18.13 3.30
CA GLU A 161 -24.55 19.55 3.52
C GLU A 161 -25.41 20.12 4.68
N PRO A 162 -24.84 20.92 5.58
CA PRO A 162 -25.60 21.52 6.68
C PRO A 162 -26.58 22.56 6.15
N ILE A 163 -27.80 22.54 6.69
CA ILE A 163 -28.84 23.53 6.41
C ILE A 163 -28.83 24.56 7.55
N PRO A 164 -28.40 25.82 7.31
CA PRO A 164 -28.40 26.85 8.33
C PRO A 164 -29.76 27.56 8.43
N ASP A 165 -30.15 27.98 9.64
CA ASP A 165 -31.20 28.98 9.85
C ASP A 165 -30.71 30.41 9.51
N ARG A 166 -31.58 31.41 9.66
CA ARG A 166 -31.26 32.82 9.40
C ARG A 166 -30.15 33.37 10.31
N ASP A 167 -29.93 32.74 11.47
CA ASP A 167 -28.92 33.12 12.45
C ASP A 167 -27.61 32.31 12.28
N GLY A 168 -27.55 31.40 11.29
CA GLY A 168 -26.40 30.56 10.98
C GLY A 168 -26.29 29.28 11.82
N ASN A 169 -27.31 28.92 12.60
CA ASN A 169 -27.34 27.65 13.32
C ASN A 169 -27.76 26.51 12.40
N VAL A 170 -27.11 25.36 12.51
CA VAL A 170 -27.48 24.17 11.73
C VAL A 170 -28.79 23.58 12.24
N ILE A 171 -29.81 23.55 11.38
CA ILE A 171 -31.14 23.01 11.69
C ILE A 171 -31.40 21.63 11.05
N GLY A 172 -30.52 21.17 10.16
CA GLY A 172 -30.62 19.85 9.52
C GLY A 172 -29.51 19.60 8.51
N TYR A 173 -29.58 18.49 7.78
CA TYR A 173 -28.61 18.12 6.74
C TYR A 173 -29.29 17.68 5.45
N GLN A 174 -28.86 18.22 4.31
CA GLN A 174 -29.33 17.80 2.99
C GLN A 174 -28.36 16.75 2.40
N PRO A 175 -28.79 15.50 2.20
CA PRO A 175 -27.95 14.51 1.54
C PRO A 175 -27.73 14.83 0.06
N VAL A 176 -26.50 14.63 -0.40
CA VAL A 176 -26.06 14.80 -1.78
C VAL A 176 -25.73 13.44 -2.36
N GLY A 177 -26.13 13.17 -3.60
CA GLY A 177 -25.90 11.88 -4.24
C GLY A 177 -26.79 11.63 -5.45
N TYR A 178 -27.07 10.36 -5.73
CA TYR A 178 -27.95 9.97 -6.83
C TYR A 178 -28.75 8.71 -6.52
N VAL A 179 -29.92 8.60 -7.14
CA VAL A 179 -30.79 7.43 -7.07
C VAL A 179 -30.93 6.83 -8.46
N THR A 180 -30.69 5.53 -8.58
CA THR A 180 -30.93 4.77 -9.82
C THR A 180 -32.05 3.78 -9.59
N GLY A 181 -33.10 3.88 -10.40
CA GLY A 181 -34.26 2.99 -10.36
C GLY A 181 -34.40 2.16 -11.63
N ARG A 182 -34.91 0.94 -11.50
CA ARG A 182 -35.30 0.06 -12.60
C ARG A 182 -36.57 -0.69 -12.24
N VAL A 183 -37.50 -0.78 -13.19
CA VAL A 183 -38.71 -1.58 -13.07
C VAL A 183 -38.89 -2.47 -14.31
N THR A 184 -39.43 -3.67 -14.11
CA THR A 184 -39.80 -4.59 -15.19
C THR A 184 -41.10 -5.28 -14.82
N GLU A 185 -42.10 -5.19 -15.70
CA GLU A 185 -43.41 -5.82 -15.51
C GLU A 185 -43.72 -6.71 -16.70
N ARG A 186 -44.39 -7.83 -16.43
CA ARG A 186 -44.80 -8.79 -17.44
C ARG A 186 -46.17 -9.33 -17.07
N GLU A 187 -47.13 -9.25 -17.99
CA GLU A 187 -48.40 -9.96 -17.84
C GLU A 187 -48.68 -10.84 -19.04
N LYS A 188 -49.38 -11.94 -18.78
CA LYS A 188 -49.75 -12.90 -19.80
C LYS A 188 -51.16 -13.40 -19.53
N PHE A 189 -52.03 -13.19 -20.50
CA PHE A 189 -53.39 -13.70 -20.54
C PHE A 189 -53.53 -14.71 -21.69
N ARG A 190 -54.22 -15.83 -21.45
CA ARG A 190 -54.54 -16.83 -22.48
C ARG A 190 -55.98 -17.27 -22.37
N ALA A 191 -56.68 -17.30 -23.50
CA ALA A 191 -58.00 -17.88 -23.71
C ALA A 191 -57.98 -18.76 -24.98
N LYS A 192 -59.09 -19.46 -25.27
CA LYS A 192 -59.20 -20.48 -26.34
C LYS A 192 -58.63 -20.05 -27.70
N HIS A 193 -58.78 -18.78 -28.08
CA HIS A 193 -58.33 -18.23 -29.36
C HIS A 193 -57.55 -16.91 -29.24
N VAL A 194 -57.20 -16.48 -28.03
CA VAL A 194 -56.55 -15.18 -27.79
C VAL A 194 -55.45 -15.36 -26.76
N SER A 195 -54.26 -14.82 -27.05
CA SER A 195 -53.21 -14.64 -26.05
C SER A 195 -52.73 -13.19 -26.05
N ILE A 196 -52.71 -12.57 -24.89
CA ILE A 196 -52.20 -11.22 -24.69
C ILE A 196 -50.95 -11.33 -23.83
N THR A 197 -49.84 -10.75 -24.28
CA THR A 197 -48.61 -10.65 -23.48
C THR A 197 -48.18 -9.20 -23.43
N SER A 198 -48.06 -8.63 -22.24
CA SER A 198 -47.52 -7.28 -22.03
C SER A 198 -46.15 -7.36 -21.38
N HIS A 199 -45.24 -6.50 -21.83
CA HIS A 199 -43.92 -6.33 -21.24
C HIS A 199 -43.62 -4.85 -21.09
N TYR A 200 -43.21 -4.45 -19.89
CA TYR A 200 -42.78 -3.09 -19.56
C TYR A 200 -41.38 -3.12 -18.96
N SER A 201 -40.51 -2.20 -19.35
CA SER A 201 -39.24 -2.00 -18.66
C SER A 201 -38.77 -0.56 -18.75
N ARG A 202 -38.26 -0.03 -17.64
CA ARG A 202 -37.68 1.31 -17.57
C ARG A 202 -36.56 1.34 -16.55
N SER A 203 -35.51 2.10 -16.83
CA SER A 203 -34.51 2.52 -15.87
C SER A 203 -34.28 4.02 -15.97
N ALA A 204 -34.05 4.67 -14.84
CA ALA A 204 -33.71 6.09 -14.76
C ALA A 204 -32.71 6.33 -13.63
N ARG A 205 -32.01 7.47 -13.70
CA ARG A 205 -31.14 7.99 -12.66
C ARG A 205 -31.53 9.43 -12.40
N GLU A 206 -31.67 9.78 -11.13
CA GLU A 206 -31.98 11.11 -10.62
C GLU A 206 -30.81 11.58 -9.77
N GLU A 207 -30.33 12.80 -10.03
CA GLU A 207 -29.23 13.43 -9.31
C GLU A 207 -29.78 14.37 -8.24
N HIS A 208 -29.29 14.23 -7.01
CA HIS A 208 -29.65 15.09 -5.88
C HIS A 208 -28.43 15.91 -5.48
N ALA A 209 -28.26 17.07 -6.12
CA ALA A 209 -27.22 18.05 -5.77
C ALA A 209 -27.71 19.00 -4.66
N PHE A 210 -26.76 19.60 -3.92
CA PHE A 210 -27.09 20.63 -2.95
C PHE A 210 -27.69 21.86 -3.63
N SER A 211 -28.81 22.36 -3.10
CA SER A 211 -29.48 23.56 -3.60
C SER A 211 -29.92 24.44 -2.43
N PRO A 212 -29.37 25.66 -2.29
CA PRO A 212 -29.76 26.57 -1.21
C PRO A 212 -31.17 27.14 -1.39
N GLU A 213 -31.75 27.05 -2.60
CA GLU A 213 -33.09 27.55 -2.91
C GLU A 213 -34.18 26.48 -2.74
N SER A 214 -33.81 25.20 -2.62
CA SER A 214 -34.74 24.08 -2.52
C SER A 214 -34.16 22.91 -1.70
N ILE A 215 -34.74 22.65 -0.53
CA ILE A 215 -34.36 21.50 0.30
C ILE A 215 -35.02 20.25 -0.28
N ASP A 216 -34.21 19.39 -0.87
CA ASP A 216 -34.64 18.08 -1.34
C ASP A 216 -34.44 17.05 -0.22
N GLY A 217 -35.50 16.80 0.55
CA GLY A 217 -35.50 15.91 1.71
C GLY A 217 -35.59 14.42 1.36
N TRP A 218 -35.04 14.00 0.22
CA TRP A 218 -35.17 12.66 -0.36
C TRP A 218 -34.64 11.53 0.55
N CYS A 219 -33.76 11.84 1.49
CA CYS A 219 -33.29 10.93 2.54
C CYS A 219 -32.94 11.73 3.82
N ARG A 220 -33.03 11.10 4.98
CA ARG A 220 -32.72 11.73 6.28
C ARG A 220 -32.29 10.65 7.28
N LEU A 221 -31.27 10.95 8.08
CA LEU A 221 -30.81 10.10 9.16
C LEU A 221 -30.82 10.88 10.49
N THR A 222 -31.56 10.38 11.46
CA THR A 222 -31.57 10.91 12.83
C THR A 222 -31.11 9.85 13.81
N VAL A 223 -30.38 10.25 14.84
CA VAL A 223 -29.84 9.37 15.87
C VAL A 223 -30.24 9.83 17.26
N ASN A 224 -30.33 8.89 18.19
CA ASN A 224 -30.39 9.16 19.62
C ASN A 224 -29.19 8.50 20.29
N PRO A 225 -28.09 9.25 20.52
CA PRO A 225 -26.87 8.69 21.09
C PRO A 225 -27.07 8.10 22.49
N LYS A 226 -28.01 8.65 23.28
CA LYS A 226 -28.27 8.20 24.65
C LYS A 226 -28.98 6.85 24.69
N GLU A 227 -29.89 6.61 23.76
CA GLU A 227 -30.63 5.35 23.66
C GLU A 227 -29.95 4.32 22.74
N GLY A 228 -28.90 4.72 22.00
CA GLY A 228 -28.24 3.87 21.02
C GLY A 228 -29.18 3.47 19.89
N ARG A 229 -29.94 4.43 19.36
CA ARG A 229 -30.98 4.22 18.33
C ARG A 229 -30.81 5.16 17.14
N TYR A 230 -31.37 4.78 15.99
CA TYR A 230 -31.42 5.62 14.80
C TYR A 230 -32.75 5.46 14.03
N ALA A 231 -33.08 6.46 13.21
CA ALA A 231 -34.19 6.44 12.27
C ALA A 231 -33.72 6.92 10.89
N LEU A 232 -34.10 6.18 9.85
CA LEU A 232 -33.69 6.41 8.47
C LEU A 232 -34.93 6.56 7.60
N SER A 233 -35.05 7.67 6.86
CA SER A 233 -36.02 7.75 5.76
C SER A 233 -35.42 7.13 4.49
N PHE A 234 -36.28 6.56 3.65
CA PHE A 234 -35.86 5.85 2.46
C PHE A 234 -36.11 6.69 1.19
N PRO A 235 -35.20 6.60 0.21
CA PRO A 235 -35.31 7.32 -1.06
C PRO A 235 -36.43 6.76 -1.94
N SER A 236 -37.03 7.62 -2.76
CA SER A 236 -37.96 7.27 -3.83
C SER A 236 -37.46 7.82 -5.17
N ILE A 237 -37.93 7.25 -6.28
CA ILE A 237 -37.65 7.76 -7.63
C ILE A 237 -38.87 7.57 -8.52
N TYR A 238 -39.24 8.62 -9.23
CA TYR A 238 -40.35 8.55 -10.19
C TYR A 238 -39.89 7.91 -11.50
N LEU A 239 -40.31 6.67 -11.74
CA LEU A 239 -40.10 5.97 -13.01
C LEU A 239 -41.35 6.15 -13.88
N GLY A 240 -41.42 7.28 -14.61
CA GLY A 240 -42.54 7.65 -15.50
C GLY A 240 -42.76 6.71 -16.70
N ASP A 241 -43.48 7.17 -17.73
CA ASP A 241 -43.90 6.38 -18.90
C ASP A 241 -42.72 5.79 -19.70
N GLY A 242 -42.30 4.57 -19.34
CA GLY A 242 -41.26 3.83 -20.04
C GLY A 242 -41.73 3.19 -21.34
N THR A 243 -40.88 2.34 -21.92
CA THR A 243 -41.21 1.59 -23.14
C THR A 243 -41.81 0.24 -22.76
N GLY A 244 -43.05 0.02 -23.17
CA GLY A 244 -43.69 -1.28 -23.09
C GLY A 244 -44.43 -1.63 -24.38
N GLU A 245 -44.62 -2.92 -24.62
CA GLU A 245 -45.39 -3.42 -25.75
C GLU A 245 -46.40 -4.45 -25.23
N THR A 246 -47.65 -4.31 -25.66
CA THR A 246 -48.68 -5.35 -25.52
C THR A 246 -48.86 -6.03 -26.86
N VAL A 247 -48.60 -7.34 -26.89
CA VAL A 247 -48.81 -8.19 -28.05
C VAL A 247 -50.10 -8.97 -27.85
N MET A 248 -51.10 -8.71 -28.69
CA MET A 248 -52.36 -9.44 -28.76
C MET A 248 -52.33 -10.38 -29.96
N ALA A 249 -52.24 -11.69 -29.71
CA ALA A 249 -52.27 -12.71 -30.75
C ALA A 249 -53.60 -13.46 -30.74
N TYR A 250 -54.31 -13.42 -31.87
CA TYR A 250 -55.54 -14.14 -32.15
C TYR A 250 -55.23 -15.38 -32.98
N SER A 251 -55.75 -16.53 -32.58
CA SER A 251 -55.55 -17.81 -33.29
C SER A 251 -56.86 -18.60 -33.38
N GLY A 252 -57.45 -18.62 -34.57
CA GLY A 252 -58.63 -19.41 -34.94
C GLY A 252 -58.29 -20.52 -35.95
N PRO A 253 -59.26 -21.37 -36.31
CA PRO A 253 -59.07 -22.47 -37.28
C PRO A 253 -58.46 -22.02 -38.61
N ASP A 254 -58.82 -20.81 -39.09
CA ASP A 254 -58.43 -20.27 -40.40
C ASP A 254 -57.77 -18.88 -40.32
N MET A 255 -57.37 -18.39 -39.14
CA MET A 255 -56.82 -17.03 -38.97
C MET A 255 -55.75 -16.95 -37.88
N ARG A 256 -54.65 -16.27 -38.19
CA ARG A 256 -53.65 -15.79 -37.22
C ARG A 256 -53.47 -14.28 -37.41
N LEU A 257 -53.76 -13.50 -36.38
CA LEU A 257 -53.58 -12.05 -36.35
C LEU A 257 -52.78 -11.68 -35.11
N GLU A 258 -51.76 -10.84 -35.27
CA GLU A 258 -50.97 -10.28 -34.16
C GLU A 258 -51.06 -8.76 -34.21
N GLU A 259 -51.54 -8.16 -33.13
CA GLU A 259 -51.62 -6.71 -32.93
C GLU A 259 -50.64 -6.30 -31.83
N ARG A 260 -50.00 -5.15 -32.02
CA ARG A 260 -48.97 -4.61 -31.13
C ARG A 260 -49.34 -3.18 -30.76
N GLU A 261 -49.49 -2.93 -29.47
CA GLU A 261 -49.80 -1.61 -28.95
C GLU A 261 -48.77 -1.17 -27.90
N PRO A 262 -48.42 0.13 -27.84
CA PRO A 262 -47.62 0.66 -26.74
C PRO A 262 -48.29 0.37 -25.39
N TRP A 263 -47.52 -0.12 -24.43
CA TRP A 263 -47.96 -0.33 -23.05
C TRP A 263 -47.35 0.73 -22.14
N HIS A 264 -48.20 1.48 -21.46
CA HIS A 264 -47.81 2.42 -20.42
C HIS A 264 -47.95 1.70 -19.06
N GLY A 265 -46.82 1.52 -18.36
CA GLY A 265 -46.79 0.85 -17.06
C GLY A 265 -47.51 1.64 -15.96
N LEU A 266 -47.76 0.99 -14.82
CA LEU A 266 -48.38 1.61 -13.65
C LEU A 266 -47.32 2.29 -12.76
N GLY A 267 -47.17 3.61 -12.87
CA GLY A 267 -46.77 4.53 -11.79
C GLY A 267 -45.41 4.33 -11.08
N PRO A 268 -45.03 5.29 -10.20
CA PRO A 268 -43.70 5.36 -9.58
C PRO A 268 -43.33 4.16 -8.72
N VAL A 269 -42.01 3.93 -8.54
CA VAL A 269 -41.49 3.03 -7.51
C VAL A 269 -41.42 3.81 -6.21
N ASP A 270 -42.59 4.03 -5.62
CA ASP A 270 -42.69 4.62 -4.28
C ASP A 270 -42.57 3.50 -3.24
N TRP A 271 -41.59 3.62 -2.36
CA TRP A 271 -41.50 2.82 -1.15
C TRP A 271 -42.01 3.67 0.01
N ILE A 272 -43.23 3.39 0.48
CA ILE A 272 -43.75 3.99 1.71
C ILE A 272 -44.08 2.86 2.70
N PRO A 273 -43.14 2.45 3.56
CA PRO A 273 -43.47 1.98 4.88
C PRO A 273 -43.57 3.19 5.80
N SER A 274 -44.63 3.25 6.60
CA SER A 274 -44.63 4.06 7.82
C SER A 274 -43.38 3.72 8.62
N GLU A 275 -42.65 4.75 9.04
CA GLU A 275 -41.52 4.74 9.98
C GLU A 275 -41.17 3.32 10.49
N PRO A 276 -40.09 2.67 9.99
CA PRO A 276 -39.67 1.39 10.58
C PRO A 276 -39.52 1.62 12.08
N ASP A 277 -40.28 0.86 12.88
CA ASP A 277 -40.50 1.09 14.31
C ASP A 277 -39.24 1.69 14.94
N ARG A 278 -39.30 3.00 15.26
CA ARG A 278 -38.21 3.82 15.85
C ARG A 278 -37.56 3.12 17.07
N GLU A 279 -38.23 2.11 17.61
CA GLU A 279 -37.87 1.32 18.77
C GLU A 279 -36.91 0.14 18.51
N SER A 280 -36.70 -0.29 17.24
CA SER A 280 -35.98 -1.54 16.90
C SER A 280 -34.59 -1.37 16.28
N LEU A 281 -34.27 -0.18 15.75
CA LEU A 281 -33.02 0.10 15.04
C LEU A 281 -31.93 0.56 16.01
N ARG A 282 -30.86 -0.24 16.17
CA ARG A 282 -29.77 0.04 17.12
C ARG A 282 -28.56 0.69 16.44
N TYR A 283 -28.04 1.73 17.07
CA TYR A 283 -26.86 2.48 16.69
C TYR A 283 -25.82 2.42 17.81
N ASN A 284 -24.55 2.22 17.47
CA ASN A 284 -23.44 2.40 18.40
C ASN A 284 -22.68 3.69 18.00
N PRO A 285 -22.73 4.75 18.84
CA PRO A 285 -22.00 5.99 18.61
C PRO A 285 -20.51 5.83 18.33
N ASP A 286 -19.87 4.85 18.96
CA ASP A 286 -18.42 4.64 18.85
C ASP A 286 -18.00 4.02 17.51
N ARG A 287 -18.95 3.43 16.77
CA ARG A 287 -18.66 2.75 15.50
C ARG A 287 -18.78 3.67 14.28
N GLY A 288 -19.55 4.76 14.35
CA GLY A 288 -19.78 5.65 13.21
C GLY A 288 -20.46 5.00 11.99
N VAL A 289 -20.96 3.77 12.12
CA VAL A 289 -21.58 2.99 11.04
C VAL A 289 -22.97 2.52 11.46
N VAL A 290 -23.94 2.70 10.56
CA VAL A 290 -25.31 2.25 10.66
C VAL A 290 -25.64 1.37 9.46
N ALA A 291 -25.85 0.07 9.70
CA ALA A 291 -26.23 -0.88 8.66
C ALA A 291 -27.43 -1.72 9.11
N GLY A 292 -28.22 -2.17 8.13
CA GLY A 292 -29.41 -2.98 8.41
C GLY A 292 -30.04 -3.54 7.16
N SER A 293 -30.97 -4.48 7.38
CA SER A 293 -31.83 -5.01 6.34
C SER A 293 -33.22 -5.24 6.88
N PHE A 294 -34.22 -4.95 6.07
CA PHE A 294 -35.62 -5.18 6.36
C PHE A 294 -36.26 -5.90 5.17
N THR A 295 -36.97 -6.99 5.44
CA THR A 295 -37.76 -7.69 4.42
C THR A 295 -39.22 -7.71 4.84
N TYR A 296 -40.09 -7.26 3.95
CA TYR A 296 -41.52 -7.17 4.14
C TYR A 296 -42.24 -8.03 3.09
N ALA A 297 -43.12 -8.91 3.56
CA ALA A 297 -43.99 -9.70 2.72
C ALA A 297 -45.33 -8.97 2.56
N LEU A 298 -45.69 -8.60 1.34
CA LEU A 298 -46.98 -7.99 1.05
C LEU A 298 -48.12 -8.98 1.37
N PRO A 299 -49.14 -8.57 2.12
CA PRO A 299 -50.32 -9.40 2.34
C PRO A 299 -51.04 -9.69 1.01
N PRO A 300 -51.72 -10.85 0.90
CA PRO A 300 -52.51 -11.19 -0.29
C PRO A 300 -53.50 -10.06 -0.60
N GLY A 301 -53.46 -9.52 -1.84
CA GLY A 301 -54.36 -8.45 -2.29
C GLY A 301 -53.80 -7.04 -2.20
N GLY A 302 -52.58 -6.87 -1.66
CA GLY A 302 -51.80 -5.64 -1.77
C GLY A 302 -52.14 -4.53 -0.77
N ILE A 303 -53.14 -4.71 0.10
CA ILE A 303 -53.50 -3.73 1.14
C ILE A 303 -53.14 -4.28 2.52
N ASP A 304 -52.25 -3.59 3.22
CA ASP A 304 -51.93 -3.87 4.62
C ASP A 304 -52.75 -2.97 5.56
N MET A 305 -53.63 -3.61 6.32
CA MET A 305 -54.52 -2.92 7.26
C MET A 305 -53.83 -2.44 8.53
N ASP A 306 -52.74 -3.08 8.93
CA ASP A 306 -51.94 -2.61 10.06
C ASP A 306 -51.09 -1.42 9.64
N LEU A 307 -50.55 -1.42 8.42
CA LEU A 307 -49.88 -0.28 7.83
C LEU A 307 -50.81 0.95 7.71
N MET A 308 -52.01 0.77 7.17
CA MET A 308 -53.03 1.84 7.08
C MET A 308 -53.46 2.34 8.46
N ARG A 309 -53.55 1.44 9.46
CA ARG A 309 -53.89 1.81 10.84
C ARG A 309 -52.82 2.67 11.51
N ARG A 310 -51.55 2.35 11.28
CA ARG A 310 -50.40 3.15 11.74
C ARG A 310 -50.33 4.48 10.99
N GLY A 311 -50.54 4.46 9.68
CA GLY A 311 -50.62 5.64 8.83
C GLY A 311 -51.68 6.63 9.32
N LEU A 312 -52.88 6.19 9.66
CA LEU A 312 -53.95 7.04 10.23
C LEU A 312 -53.73 7.40 11.72
N GLY A 313 -52.53 7.13 12.25
CA GLY A 313 -52.08 7.47 13.61
C GLY A 313 -52.01 8.97 13.89
N PHE A 314 -51.75 9.78 12.85
CA PHE A 314 -51.66 11.25 12.95
C PHE A 314 -53.02 11.94 13.13
N ILE A 315 -54.13 11.23 12.91
CA ILE A 315 -55.46 11.81 13.08
C ILE A 315 -55.65 12.18 14.56
N PRO A 316 -55.90 13.46 14.87
CA PRO A 316 -56.10 13.91 16.25
C PRO A 316 -57.18 13.10 16.98
N PRO A 317 -57.05 12.88 18.31
CA PRO A 317 -58.03 12.12 19.11
C PRO A 317 -59.49 12.54 18.90
N GLU A 318 -59.69 13.83 18.63
CA GLU A 318 -60.97 14.49 18.40
C GLU A 318 -61.68 14.00 17.11
N LEU A 319 -60.91 13.49 16.14
CA LEU A 319 -61.39 12.94 14.87
C LEU A 319 -61.39 11.40 14.84
N SER A 320 -61.36 10.76 16.01
CA SER A 320 -61.36 9.29 16.14
C SER A 320 -62.55 8.58 15.48
N GLY A 321 -63.70 9.27 15.35
CA GLY A 321 -64.86 8.77 14.58
C GLY A 321 -64.58 8.61 13.09
N LEU A 322 -63.97 9.62 12.45
CA LEU A 322 -63.57 9.59 11.03
C LEU A 322 -62.49 8.54 10.79
N LYS A 323 -61.52 8.43 11.72
CA LYS A 323 -60.51 7.36 11.73
C LYS A 323 -61.16 5.98 11.76
N GLY A 324 -62.19 5.80 12.60
CA GLY A 324 -62.96 4.56 12.68
C GLY A 324 -63.68 4.22 11.37
N GLU A 325 -64.33 5.20 10.73
CA GLU A 325 -65.02 5.00 9.45
C GLU A 325 -64.06 4.69 8.29
N LEU A 326 -62.97 5.45 8.14
CA LEU A 326 -61.92 5.21 7.15
C LEU A 326 -61.32 3.81 7.33
N LEU A 327 -60.95 3.44 8.56
CA LEU A 327 -60.41 2.11 8.84
C LEU A 327 -61.42 1.00 8.55
N SER A 328 -62.70 1.23 8.78
CA SER A 328 -63.74 0.26 8.43
C SER A 328 -63.89 0.10 6.91
N GLY A 329 -63.85 1.20 6.16
CA GLY A 329 -63.91 1.21 4.69
C GLY A 329 -62.69 0.51 4.07
N TYR A 330 -61.48 0.84 4.55
CA TYR A 330 -60.25 0.16 4.14
C TYR A 330 -60.26 -1.31 4.56
N SER A 331 -60.75 -1.66 5.75
CA SER A 331 -60.86 -3.06 6.19
C SER A 331 -61.81 -3.86 5.30
N GLY A 332 -62.88 -3.23 4.81
CA GLY A 332 -63.79 -3.81 3.82
C GLY A 332 -63.07 -4.10 2.50
N LEU A 333 -62.40 -3.08 1.93
CA LEU A 333 -61.64 -3.20 0.69
C LEU A 333 -60.50 -4.22 0.79
N ALA A 334 -59.74 -4.22 1.89
CA ALA A 334 -58.66 -5.16 2.11
C ALA A 334 -59.16 -6.61 2.21
N LYS A 335 -60.31 -6.85 2.84
CA LYS A 335 -60.95 -8.19 2.84
C LYS A 335 -61.40 -8.61 1.45
N GLU A 336 -61.97 -7.69 0.67
CA GLU A 336 -62.38 -7.95 -0.71
C GLU A 336 -61.17 -8.28 -1.60
N PHE A 337 -60.10 -7.50 -1.50
CA PHE A 337 -58.88 -7.71 -2.25
C PHE A 337 -58.09 -8.95 -1.80
N ALA A 338 -58.02 -9.24 -0.50
CA ALA A 338 -57.41 -10.47 0.00
C ALA A 338 -58.18 -11.72 -0.45
N ALA A 339 -59.52 -11.64 -0.52
CA ALA A 339 -60.34 -12.72 -1.07
C ALA A 339 -60.13 -12.90 -2.59
N ALA A 340 -59.82 -11.82 -3.30
CA ALA A 340 -59.56 -11.72 -4.73
C ALA A 340 -58.09 -12.05 -5.13
N ALA A 341 -57.16 -12.04 -4.17
CA ALA A 341 -55.74 -12.29 -4.37
C ALA A 341 -55.45 -13.67 -4.99
N GLY A 342 -54.71 -13.69 -6.09
CA GLY A 342 -54.47 -14.92 -6.87
C GLY A 342 -55.74 -15.51 -7.52
N LYS A 343 -56.90 -14.86 -7.37
CA LYS A 343 -58.16 -15.24 -8.01
C LYS A 343 -58.63 -14.20 -9.01
N THR A 344 -57.88 -13.13 -9.26
CA THR A 344 -58.31 -12.05 -10.16
C THR A 344 -57.07 -11.45 -10.83
N PRO A 345 -57.10 -11.16 -12.15
CA PRO A 345 -55.99 -10.47 -12.82
C PRO A 345 -55.62 -9.15 -12.15
N GLY A 346 -54.32 -8.85 -12.04
CA GLY A 346 -53.78 -7.61 -11.46
C GLY A 346 -53.53 -7.63 -9.95
N MET A 347 -53.85 -8.72 -9.24
CA MET A 347 -53.58 -8.88 -7.81
C MET A 347 -52.29 -9.67 -7.57
N TYR A 348 -51.24 -8.98 -7.13
CA TYR A 348 -49.92 -9.53 -6.88
C TYR A 348 -49.69 -9.90 -5.41
N SER A 349 -48.80 -10.87 -5.18
CA SER A 349 -48.18 -11.15 -3.88
C SER A 349 -46.66 -11.20 -4.04
N GLY A 350 -45.91 -10.85 -3.00
CA GLY A 350 -44.46 -10.93 -3.07
C GLY A 350 -43.74 -10.23 -1.93
N THR A 351 -42.45 -10.02 -2.12
CA THR A 351 -41.55 -9.48 -1.10
C THR A 351 -40.91 -8.18 -1.54
N TRP A 352 -40.64 -7.34 -0.55
CA TRP A 352 -39.77 -6.20 -0.67
C TRP A 352 -38.61 -6.35 0.31
N THR A 353 -37.41 -6.04 -0.15
CA THR A 353 -36.20 -6.08 0.67
C THR A 353 -35.48 -4.76 0.55
N VAL A 354 -35.20 -4.16 1.70
CA VAL A 354 -34.38 -2.97 1.84
C VAL A 354 -33.11 -3.34 2.58
N THR A 355 -31.99 -2.80 2.14
CA THR A 355 -30.67 -2.96 2.75
C THR A 355 -29.97 -1.61 2.74
N TRP A 356 -29.26 -1.29 3.81
CA TRP A 356 -28.50 -0.05 3.90
C TRP A 356 -27.19 -0.26 4.66
N SER A 357 -26.20 0.56 4.30
CA SER A 357 -24.93 0.69 4.99
C SER A 357 -24.49 2.15 4.91
N LEU A 358 -24.55 2.84 6.05
CA LEU A 358 -24.37 4.28 6.16
C LEU A 358 -23.26 4.61 7.17
N ASN A 359 -22.46 5.63 6.87
CA ASN A 359 -21.46 6.21 7.77
C ASN A 359 -21.99 7.54 8.29
N ILE A 360 -21.87 7.79 9.60
CA ILE A 360 -22.31 9.01 10.27
C ILE A 360 -21.09 9.89 10.57
N GLY A 361 -21.09 11.14 10.12
CA GLY A 361 -19.98 12.09 10.32
C GLY A 361 -19.10 12.31 9.08
N LYS A 362 -17.84 12.74 9.29
CA LYS A 362 -16.85 12.90 8.21
C LYS A 362 -16.71 11.58 7.46
N VAL A 363 -16.80 11.59 6.14
CA VAL A 363 -16.58 10.40 5.31
C VAL A 363 -15.20 9.84 5.67
N PRO A 364 -15.11 8.63 6.25
CA PRO A 364 -13.83 8.03 6.50
C PRO A 364 -13.22 7.69 5.15
N VAL A 365 -12.23 8.49 4.75
CA VAL A 365 -11.44 8.22 3.55
C VAL A 365 -10.10 7.69 4.00
N ARG A 366 -9.72 6.51 3.49
CA ARG A 366 -8.45 5.88 3.77
C ARG A 366 -7.80 5.41 2.49
N ALA A 367 -6.51 5.71 2.35
CA ALA A 367 -5.65 5.17 1.33
C ALA A 367 -4.52 4.36 1.96
N GLU A 368 -4.00 3.37 1.24
CA GLU A 368 -2.95 2.48 1.72
C GLU A 368 -1.82 2.35 0.70
N LEU A 369 -0.60 2.18 1.21
CA LEU A 369 0.61 1.86 0.45
C LEU A 369 0.92 0.38 0.58
N GLU A 370 1.18 -0.27 -0.56
CA GLU A 370 1.49 -1.69 -0.66
C GLU A 370 2.73 -1.87 -1.56
N PRO A 371 3.94 -2.00 -0.98
CA PRO A 371 5.10 -2.42 -1.76
C PRO A 371 4.91 -3.84 -2.27
N GLY A 372 5.24 -4.07 -3.55
CA GLY A 372 5.04 -5.32 -4.25
C GLY A 372 6.35 -6.08 -4.52
N GLY A 373 6.23 -7.33 -4.96
CA GLY A 373 7.38 -8.18 -5.28
C GLY A 373 8.16 -8.60 -4.04
N ASP A 374 9.49 -8.66 -4.17
CA ASP A 374 10.42 -9.08 -3.12
C ASP A 374 10.99 -7.88 -2.35
N TYR A 375 10.12 -6.94 -1.97
CA TYR A 375 10.50 -5.68 -1.32
C TYR A 375 11.37 -5.87 -0.06
N GLU A 376 11.10 -6.90 0.74
CA GLU A 376 11.84 -7.16 1.99
C GLU A 376 13.32 -7.50 1.74
N ASN A 377 13.64 -8.06 0.56
CA ASN A 377 15.01 -8.39 0.14
C ASN A 377 15.52 -7.47 -0.97
N TRP A 378 14.75 -6.43 -1.33
CA TRP A 378 15.15 -5.52 -2.39
C TRP A 378 16.25 -4.59 -1.89
N MET A 379 17.38 -4.61 -2.60
CA MET A 379 18.48 -3.66 -2.44
C MET A 379 18.71 -2.92 -3.75
N PRO A 380 19.16 -1.65 -3.72
CA PRO A 380 19.57 -0.95 -4.92
C PRO A 380 20.73 -1.66 -5.63
N GLU A 381 20.58 -1.94 -6.93
CA GLU A 381 21.62 -2.54 -7.75
C GLU A 381 21.63 -1.95 -9.16
N LEU A 382 22.77 -1.95 -9.84
CA LEU A 382 22.90 -1.56 -11.25
C LEU A 382 23.32 -2.77 -12.11
N ILE A 383 22.33 -3.49 -12.64
CA ILE A 383 22.56 -4.63 -13.53
C ILE A 383 22.89 -4.11 -14.93
N TRP A 384 24.14 -4.33 -15.37
CA TRP A 384 24.66 -3.82 -16.64
C TRP A 384 24.51 -2.29 -16.81
N GLY A 385 24.65 -1.55 -15.71
CA GLY A 385 24.50 -0.10 -15.68
C GLY A 385 23.06 0.40 -15.65
N VAL A 386 22.07 -0.51 -15.59
CA VAL A 386 20.65 -0.17 -15.43
C VAL A 386 20.21 -0.52 -14.01
N GLY A 387 19.63 0.44 -13.31
CA GLY A 387 19.07 0.22 -11.98
C GLY A 387 18.02 -0.88 -11.96
N ASN A 388 18.09 -1.77 -10.97
CA ASN A 388 16.95 -2.60 -10.62
C ASN A 388 15.80 -1.72 -10.06
N PHE A 389 14.64 -2.32 -9.87
CA PHE A 389 13.44 -1.57 -9.52
C PHE A 389 12.59 -2.27 -8.48
N VAL A 390 11.76 -1.48 -7.83
CA VAL A 390 10.73 -1.91 -6.88
C VAL A 390 9.39 -1.30 -7.29
N ARG A 391 8.32 -2.06 -7.07
CA ARG A 391 6.94 -1.63 -7.37
C ARG A 391 6.24 -1.23 -6.09
N VAL A 392 5.55 -0.11 -6.11
CA VAL A 392 4.72 0.31 -4.96
C VAL A 392 3.36 0.72 -5.47
N LYS A 393 2.32 0.13 -4.89
CA LYS A 393 0.93 0.42 -5.18
C LYS A 393 0.36 1.33 -4.10
N ALA A 394 -0.46 2.29 -4.51
CA ALA A 394 -1.35 3.02 -3.62
C ALA A 394 -2.79 2.72 -3.97
N LYS A 395 -3.63 2.49 -2.96
CA LYS A 395 -5.04 2.13 -3.12
C LYS A 395 -5.94 2.88 -2.16
N ILE A 396 -7.04 3.44 -2.66
CA ILE A 396 -8.12 3.99 -1.83
C ILE A 396 -8.97 2.81 -1.36
N VAL A 397 -8.98 2.54 -0.06
CA VAL A 397 -9.62 1.36 0.52
C VAL A 397 -10.95 1.66 1.19
N GLU A 398 -11.13 2.89 1.67
CA GLU A 398 -12.37 3.33 2.30
C GLU A 398 -12.77 4.72 1.75
N PRO A 399 -14.04 4.91 1.38
CA PRO A 399 -15.02 3.87 1.06
C PRO A 399 -14.59 3.02 -0.15
N ALA A 400 -15.01 1.75 -0.17
CA ALA A 400 -14.64 0.83 -1.24
C ALA A 400 -15.15 1.32 -2.60
N GLY A 401 -14.27 1.32 -3.61
CA GLY A 401 -14.58 1.78 -4.96
C GLY A 401 -14.54 3.29 -5.15
N LEU A 402 -14.14 4.07 -4.13
CA LEU A 402 -13.88 5.50 -4.31
C LEU A 402 -12.68 5.71 -5.23
N GLU A 403 -12.83 6.64 -6.16
CA GLU A 403 -11.80 7.04 -7.12
C GLU A 403 -11.33 8.45 -6.81
N GLY A 404 -10.07 8.74 -7.15
CA GLY A 404 -9.51 10.08 -7.05
C GLY A 404 -8.15 10.19 -7.70
N LYS A 405 -7.55 11.39 -7.61
CA LYS A 405 -6.20 11.64 -8.10
C LYS A 405 -5.17 11.14 -7.11
N ILE A 406 -4.33 10.20 -7.52
CA ILE A 406 -3.25 9.69 -6.69
C ILE A 406 -1.94 10.35 -7.12
N ARG A 407 -1.29 11.04 -6.17
CA ARG A 407 0.04 11.63 -6.30
C ARG A 407 1.04 10.80 -5.51
N PHE A 408 2.09 10.33 -6.16
CA PHE A 408 3.27 9.73 -5.54
C PHE A 408 4.39 10.76 -5.46
N THR A 409 5.11 10.77 -4.34
CA THR A 409 6.25 11.67 -4.11
C THR A 409 7.40 10.90 -3.50
N LEU A 410 8.57 10.99 -4.11
CA LEU A 410 9.83 10.59 -3.51
C LEU A 410 10.33 11.72 -2.58
N GLU A 411 10.62 11.35 -1.34
CA GLU A 411 11.04 12.23 -0.24
C GLU A 411 12.39 11.71 0.32
N ASP A 412 13.20 12.59 0.89
CA ASP A 412 14.48 12.23 1.52
C ASP A 412 15.42 11.37 0.63
N VAL A 413 15.38 11.57 -0.69
CA VAL A 413 16.18 10.80 -1.66
C VAL A 413 17.66 11.19 -1.56
N SER A 414 18.53 10.18 -1.47
CA SER A 414 19.99 10.38 -1.48
C SER A 414 20.49 10.94 -2.81
N ARG A 415 21.67 11.56 -2.74
CA ARG A 415 22.41 12.15 -3.87
C ARG A 415 23.89 11.86 -3.67
N GLU A 416 24.23 10.59 -3.47
CA GLU A 416 25.61 10.21 -3.23
C GLU A 416 26.46 10.53 -4.47
N PRO A 417 27.72 10.97 -4.32
CA PRO A 417 28.58 11.22 -5.47
C PRO A 417 28.81 9.93 -6.27
N GLY A 418 28.51 9.90 -7.56
CA GLY A 418 28.77 8.74 -8.41
C GLY A 418 27.67 7.68 -8.39
N VAL A 419 28.04 6.39 -8.37
CA VAL A 419 27.09 5.25 -8.25
C VAL A 419 27.51 4.21 -7.20
N CYS A 420 28.77 4.25 -6.77
CA CYS A 420 29.35 3.51 -5.64
C CYS A 420 30.60 4.24 -5.13
N MET A 421 31.33 3.68 -4.17
CA MET A 421 32.40 4.37 -3.43
C MET A 421 33.60 4.86 -4.27
N ASN A 422 33.81 4.28 -5.45
CA ASN A 422 34.96 4.59 -6.32
C ASN A 422 34.63 4.63 -7.82
N PHE A 423 33.35 4.82 -8.19
CA PHE A 423 32.93 4.90 -9.60
C PHE A 423 31.78 5.92 -9.78
N PRO A 424 31.77 6.73 -10.85
CA PRO A 424 32.72 6.80 -11.96
C PRO A 424 34.02 7.55 -11.62
N PHE A 425 35.05 7.30 -12.43
CA PHE A 425 36.40 7.87 -12.26
C PHE A 425 36.50 9.37 -12.60
N TYR A 426 35.48 9.93 -13.26
CA TYR A 426 35.38 11.34 -13.62
C TYR A 426 34.18 11.98 -12.93
N ASP A 427 34.22 13.30 -12.75
CA ASP A 427 33.15 14.01 -12.06
C ASP A 427 31.84 13.95 -12.82
N ARG A 428 30.77 13.72 -12.06
CA ARG A 428 29.41 13.59 -12.54
C ARG A 428 28.52 14.52 -11.74
N GLU A 429 27.56 15.12 -12.42
CA GLU A 429 26.54 15.94 -11.79
C GLU A 429 25.71 15.12 -10.78
N GLU A 430 25.46 15.71 -9.61
CA GLU A 430 24.65 15.10 -8.55
C GLU A 430 23.19 15.01 -8.99
N ALA A 431 22.68 13.80 -9.12
CA ALA A 431 21.29 13.50 -9.44
C ALA A 431 20.65 12.71 -8.27
N PRO A 432 19.31 12.70 -8.14
CA PRO A 432 18.64 11.82 -7.20
C PRO A 432 18.97 10.35 -7.49
N ASP A 433 19.27 9.59 -6.45
CA ASP A 433 19.65 8.18 -6.55
C ASP A 433 18.44 7.25 -6.75
N LEU A 434 17.22 7.75 -6.54
CA LEU A 434 15.96 7.07 -6.82
C LEU A 434 15.12 7.93 -7.75
N VAL A 435 14.50 7.29 -8.75
CA VAL A 435 13.58 7.95 -9.67
C VAL A 435 12.35 7.09 -9.95
N ILE A 436 11.19 7.72 -10.09
CA ILE A 436 9.99 7.11 -10.64
C ILE A 436 10.22 6.90 -12.13
N SER A 437 10.12 5.65 -12.57
CA SER A 437 10.44 5.22 -13.94
C SER A 437 9.23 5.33 -14.86
N GLU A 438 9.49 5.66 -16.12
CA GLU A 438 8.53 5.57 -17.24
C GLU A 438 7.91 4.16 -17.41
N MET A 439 8.55 3.13 -16.83
CA MET A 439 7.98 1.77 -16.75
C MET A 439 6.68 1.68 -15.92
N SER A 440 6.30 2.74 -15.21
CA SER A 440 5.04 2.83 -14.45
C SER A 440 3.79 2.83 -15.35
N GLY A 441 3.95 3.07 -16.66
CA GLY A 441 2.88 2.99 -17.65
C GLY A 441 2.21 4.33 -17.99
N LEU A 442 1.37 4.33 -19.03
CA LEU A 442 0.80 5.54 -19.64
C LEU A 442 -0.29 6.26 -18.82
N GLY A 443 -0.75 5.68 -17.70
CA GLY A 443 -1.82 6.25 -16.86
C GLY A 443 -1.34 7.33 -15.87
N LEU A 444 -0.05 7.66 -15.90
CA LEU A 444 0.62 8.56 -14.96
C LEU A 444 1.31 9.69 -15.72
N ASN A 445 1.24 10.89 -15.16
CA ASN A 445 2.08 12.01 -15.54
C ASN A 445 3.28 12.06 -14.56
N ILE A 446 4.46 11.65 -15.02
CA ILE A 446 5.70 11.67 -14.24
C ILE A 446 6.39 13.01 -14.49
N ALA A 447 6.82 13.68 -13.42
CA ALA A 447 7.57 14.93 -13.52
C ALA A 447 8.96 14.68 -14.15
N GLU A 448 9.52 15.69 -14.82
CA GLU A 448 10.81 15.59 -15.53
C GLU A 448 11.98 15.18 -14.62
N ASP A 449 11.92 15.55 -13.34
CA ASP A 449 12.90 15.16 -12.32
C ASP A 449 12.75 13.71 -11.82
N GLY A 450 11.68 13.02 -12.23
CA GLY A 450 11.34 11.67 -11.80
C GLY A 450 11.01 11.57 -10.30
N GLN A 451 10.75 12.67 -9.59
CA GLN A 451 10.51 12.66 -8.14
C GLN A 451 9.02 12.64 -7.78
N THR A 452 8.14 13.02 -8.71
CA THR A 452 6.69 13.04 -8.51
C THR A 452 5.97 12.37 -9.67
N ALA A 453 4.88 11.66 -9.40
CA ALA A 453 3.97 11.14 -10.42
C ALA A 453 2.51 11.32 -10.01
N VAL A 454 1.63 11.69 -10.93
CA VAL A 454 0.19 11.90 -10.67
C VAL A 454 -0.66 11.13 -11.69
N THR A 455 -1.74 10.49 -11.26
CA THR A 455 -2.66 9.79 -12.17
C THR A 455 -3.37 10.74 -13.14
N LEU A 456 -3.48 10.33 -14.42
CA LEU A 456 -4.14 11.11 -15.48
C LEU A 456 -5.66 11.16 -15.34
N ASP A 457 -6.25 10.12 -14.76
CA ASP A 457 -7.68 9.99 -14.45
C ASP A 457 -7.88 9.80 -12.93
N ASP A 458 -9.13 9.90 -12.49
CA ASP A 458 -9.52 9.50 -11.14
C ASP A 458 -9.58 7.97 -11.11
N VAL A 459 -8.85 7.36 -10.18
CA VAL A 459 -8.70 5.90 -10.10
C VAL A 459 -8.78 5.43 -8.65
N ASN A 460 -9.19 4.17 -8.44
CA ASN A 460 -9.21 3.57 -7.11
C ASN A 460 -7.81 3.11 -6.64
N GLU A 461 -6.95 2.70 -7.57
CA GLU A 461 -5.58 2.28 -7.30
C GLU A 461 -4.63 2.66 -8.43
N ALA A 462 -3.36 2.85 -8.11
CA ALA A 462 -2.28 3.08 -9.06
C ALA A 462 -0.99 2.43 -8.54
N GLU A 463 -0.13 1.99 -9.46
CA GLU A 463 1.17 1.40 -9.15
C GLU A 463 2.27 2.16 -9.88
N ILE A 464 3.38 2.42 -9.18
CA ILE A 464 4.58 3.01 -9.77
C ILE A 464 5.76 2.06 -9.66
N VAL A 465 6.73 2.27 -10.56
CA VAL A 465 8.02 1.60 -10.57
C VAL A 465 9.09 2.61 -10.16
N VAL A 466 9.78 2.37 -9.05
CA VAL A 466 10.93 3.18 -8.62
C VAL A 466 12.20 2.45 -9.00
N GLN A 467 13.13 3.15 -9.64
CA GLN A 467 14.40 2.62 -10.15
C GLN A 467 15.59 3.26 -9.42
N ALA A 468 16.57 2.43 -9.06
CA ALA A 468 17.82 2.87 -8.45
C ALA A 468 18.80 3.47 -9.48
N ARG A 469 19.65 4.39 -9.03
CA ARG A 469 20.76 4.97 -9.80
C ARG A 469 22.11 4.88 -9.08
N ASP A 470 22.10 4.44 -7.83
CA ASP A 470 23.26 4.23 -6.96
C ASP A 470 23.08 2.91 -6.18
N PHE A 471 24.18 2.21 -5.86
CA PHE A 471 24.15 0.96 -5.08
C PHE A 471 23.80 1.18 -3.60
N GLY A 472 23.98 2.39 -3.09
CA GLY A 472 23.58 2.86 -1.76
C GLY A 472 22.37 3.79 -1.79
N ALA A 473 21.59 3.79 -2.89
CA ALA A 473 20.42 4.65 -3.05
C ALA A 473 19.42 4.46 -1.90
N ARG A 474 18.99 5.56 -1.29
CA ARG A 474 17.93 5.54 -0.26
C ARG A 474 16.92 6.66 -0.43
N GLY A 475 15.74 6.47 0.15
CA GLY A 475 14.71 7.49 0.23
C GLY A 475 13.40 6.96 0.80
N LYS A 476 12.37 7.78 0.74
CA LYS A 476 11.00 7.46 1.17
C LYS A 476 10.04 7.71 0.03
N LEU A 477 9.06 6.84 -0.13
CA LEU A 477 7.98 7.04 -1.09
C LEU A 477 6.66 7.23 -0.34
N SER A 478 6.03 8.40 -0.54
CA SER A 478 4.70 8.69 -0.03
C SER A 478 3.68 8.71 -1.17
N ALA A 479 2.40 8.52 -0.83
CA ALA A 479 1.30 8.75 -1.75
C ALA A 479 0.19 9.55 -1.08
N THR A 480 -0.44 10.46 -1.82
CA THR A 480 -1.59 11.25 -1.39
C THR A 480 -2.70 11.13 -2.42
N ALA A 481 -3.89 10.76 -1.98
CA ALA A 481 -5.10 10.71 -2.79
C ALA A 481 -5.91 12.00 -2.58
N VAL A 482 -6.22 12.71 -3.66
CA VAL A 482 -7.21 13.80 -3.68
C VAL A 482 -8.52 13.20 -4.14
N VAL A 483 -9.53 13.17 -3.27
CA VAL A 483 -10.83 12.55 -3.54
C VAL A 483 -11.97 13.53 -3.33
N LEU A 484 -13.08 13.33 -4.03
CA LEU A 484 -14.33 14.00 -3.73
C LEU A 484 -15.16 13.11 -2.80
N ALA A 485 -15.22 13.46 -1.52
CA ALA A 485 -15.94 12.70 -0.50
C ALA A 485 -16.76 13.66 0.36
N GLY A 486 -18.04 13.38 0.55
CA GLY A 486 -18.90 14.26 1.33
C GLY A 486 -19.30 15.55 0.61
N GLY A 487 -19.22 15.60 -0.73
CA GLY A 487 -19.40 16.84 -1.51
C GLY A 487 -18.19 17.79 -1.48
N LYS A 488 -17.12 17.41 -0.78
CA LYS A 488 -15.91 18.22 -0.58
C LYS A 488 -14.66 17.49 -1.06
N GLU A 489 -13.72 18.25 -1.62
CA GLU A 489 -12.38 17.73 -1.93
C GLU A 489 -11.60 17.48 -0.64
N MET A 490 -11.02 16.28 -0.53
CA MET A 490 -10.24 15.83 0.61
C MET A 490 -8.90 15.27 0.14
N GLU A 491 -7.81 15.74 0.76
CA GLU A 491 -6.49 15.13 0.60
C GLU A 491 -6.25 14.10 1.70
N VAL A 492 -5.89 12.88 1.31
CA VAL A 492 -5.64 11.77 2.23
C VAL A 492 -4.28 11.15 1.93
N ARG A 493 -3.39 11.20 2.91
CA ARG A 493 -2.09 10.52 2.84
C ARG A 493 -2.31 9.02 3.01
N ALA A 494 -1.78 8.24 2.09
CA ALA A 494 -1.80 6.80 2.19
C ALA A 494 -0.97 6.32 3.39
N VAL A 495 -1.36 5.18 3.96
CA VAL A 495 -0.70 4.57 5.12
C VAL A 495 -0.13 3.22 4.73
N LEU A 496 1.12 2.95 5.10
CA LEU A 496 1.72 1.63 5.00
C LEU A 496 1.14 0.74 6.11
N LYS A 497 0.36 -0.28 5.73
CA LYS A 497 -0.35 -1.17 6.69
C LYS A 497 0.53 -1.73 7.80
N ARG A 498 1.79 -2.07 7.47
CA ARG A 498 2.72 -2.76 8.39
C ARG A 498 3.17 -1.88 9.55
N THR A 499 3.43 -0.60 9.29
CA THR A 499 4.05 0.32 10.26
C THR A 499 3.10 1.42 10.72
N GLY A 500 2.03 1.70 9.97
CA GLY A 500 1.17 2.86 10.19
C GLY A 500 1.79 4.18 9.72
N GLU A 501 2.97 4.15 9.09
CA GLU A 501 3.63 5.34 8.54
C GLU A 501 2.99 5.79 7.22
N HIS A 502 3.23 7.05 6.83
CA HIS A 502 2.69 7.62 5.59
C HIS A 502 3.63 7.48 4.38
N TRP A 503 4.62 6.61 4.49
CA TRP A 503 5.63 6.36 3.46
C TRP A 503 6.13 4.92 3.53
N VAL A 504 6.77 4.48 2.45
CA VAL A 504 7.57 3.26 2.35
C VAL A 504 9.05 3.69 2.30
N THR A 505 9.92 3.09 3.11
CA THR A 505 11.37 3.30 2.98
C THR A 505 11.91 2.49 1.80
N LEU A 506 12.78 3.07 0.98
CA LEU A 506 13.38 2.42 -0.18
C LEU A 506 14.91 2.53 -0.04
N PRO A 507 15.66 1.44 0.21
CA PRO A 507 15.19 0.09 0.53
C PRO A 507 14.48 0.03 1.89
N LEU A 508 13.99 -1.17 2.24
CA LEU A 508 13.51 -1.42 3.60
C LEU A 508 14.64 -1.15 4.61
N ASP A 509 14.38 -0.17 5.47
CA ASP A 509 15.29 0.34 6.49
C ASP A 509 14.46 0.74 7.73
N GLU A 510 14.38 -0.14 8.73
CA GLU A 510 13.56 0.06 9.93
C GLU A 510 14.29 0.86 11.01
N ASN A 511 15.62 0.74 11.08
CA ASN A 511 16.45 1.46 12.04
C ASN A 511 16.88 2.87 11.55
N ARG A 512 16.57 3.19 10.28
CA ARG A 512 16.80 4.48 9.61
C ARG A 512 18.28 4.84 9.51
N ASN A 513 19.14 3.85 9.29
CA ASN A 513 20.57 4.04 9.12
C ASN A 513 20.97 4.19 7.64
N GLY A 514 20.05 4.03 6.69
CA GLY A 514 20.31 4.14 5.26
C GLY A 514 20.92 2.88 4.64
N ILE A 515 20.99 1.78 5.38
CA ILE A 515 21.42 0.45 4.95
C ILE A 515 20.17 -0.43 4.85
N ALA A 516 20.10 -1.31 3.85
CA ALA A 516 18.98 -2.23 3.76
C ALA A 516 19.03 -3.26 4.90
N ASP A 517 17.92 -3.41 5.63
CA ASP A 517 17.79 -4.38 6.73
C ASP A 517 18.19 -5.80 6.30
N CYS A 518 17.91 -6.19 5.05
CA CYS A 518 18.23 -7.52 4.54
C CYS A 518 19.74 -7.77 4.44
N TRP A 519 20.55 -6.74 4.16
CA TRP A 519 22.00 -6.84 4.16
C TRP A 519 22.54 -6.99 5.58
N GLU A 520 22.08 -6.16 6.52
CA GLU A 520 22.50 -6.27 7.93
C GLU A 520 22.17 -7.65 8.52
N LYS A 521 21.00 -8.19 8.19
CA LYS A 521 20.57 -9.53 8.63
C LYS A 521 21.42 -10.64 8.01
N ALA A 522 21.84 -10.49 6.75
CA ALA A 522 22.67 -11.47 6.06
C ALA A 522 24.07 -11.59 6.70
N TYR A 523 24.61 -10.47 7.21
CA TYR A 523 25.90 -10.42 7.89
C TYR A 523 25.83 -10.53 9.42
N GLY A 524 24.62 -10.61 9.98
CA GLY A 524 24.42 -10.78 11.43
C GLY A 524 24.73 -9.52 12.26
N ILE A 525 24.75 -8.35 11.64
CA ILE A 525 25.10 -7.06 12.27
C ILE A 525 23.87 -6.20 12.62
N CYS A 526 22.66 -6.68 12.33
CA CYS A 526 21.42 -5.95 12.57
C CYS A 526 21.10 -5.80 14.08
N PRO A 527 20.75 -4.61 14.60
CA PRO A 527 20.88 -3.30 13.95
C PRO A 527 22.31 -2.75 14.09
N CYS A 528 22.88 -2.18 13.02
CA CYS A 528 24.15 -1.46 13.10
C CYS A 528 23.96 0.06 12.93
N ALA A 529 24.98 0.84 13.30
CA ALA A 529 25.03 2.25 12.96
C ALA A 529 25.65 2.40 11.55
N ALA A 530 25.20 3.39 10.79
CA ALA A 530 25.72 3.59 9.44
C ALA A 530 27.21 3.93 9.39
N ASP A 531 27.72 4.53 10.46
CA ASP A 531 29.10 4.97 10.67
C ASP A 531 29.92 3.98 11.53
N SER A 532 29.42 2.76 11.79
CA SER A 532 30.20 1.73 12.49
C SER A 532 31.30 1.17 11.58
N ASP A 533 32.46 0.87 12.16
CA ASP A 533 33.66 0.29 11.53
C ASP A 533 34.15 -0.81 12.49
N ASP A 534 33.32 -1.85 12.63
CA ASP A 534 33.44 -2.89 13.66
C ASP A 534 34.00 -4.21 13.10
N ASP A 535 34.79 -4.14 12.02
CA ASP A 535 35.42 -5.30 11.38
C ASP A 535 36.36 -6.01 12.35
N GLY A 536 35.91 -7.14 12.88
CA GLY A 536 36.62 -7.89 13.90
C GLY A 536 37.70 -8.82 13.35
N GLU A 537 37.61 -9.21 12.08
CA GLU A 537 38.43 -10.29 11.51
C GLU A 537 39.37 -9.81 10.38
N PRO A 538 40.67 -10.18 10.38
CA PRO A 538 41.40 -10.75 11.51
C PRO A 538 41.50 -9.73 12.66
N GLU A 539 41.73 -10.24 13.87
CA GLU A 539 41.98 -9.40 15.04
C GLU A 539 43.16 -8.44 14.78
N GLY A 540 42.98 -7.18 15.17
CA GLY A 540 43.92 -6.10 14.93
C GLY A 540 44.03 -5.15 16.12
N LYS A 541 44.80 -4.07 15.96
CA LYS A 541 44.96 -3.03 17.01
C LYS A 541 43.67 -2.27 17.34
N ALA A 542 42.75 -2.18 16.38
CA ALA A 542 41.46 -1.53 16.51
C ALA A 542 40.40 -2.35 15.76
N PRO A 543 39.12 -2.27 16.16
CA PRO A 543 38.03 -2.68 15.28
C PRO A 543 38.11 -1.85 13.99
N GLY A 544 37.72 -2.46 12.87
CA GLY A 544 37.62 -1.74 11.61
C GLY A 544 38.89 -1.61 10.76
N ASP A 545 38.69 -1.10 9.56
CA ASP A 545 39.73 -0.76 8.57
C ASP A 545 39.62 0.69 8.04
N GLY A 546 38.70 1.47 8.60
CA GLY A 546 38.43 2.86 8.24
C GLY A 546 37.30 3.06 7.23
N LEU A 547 36.59 1.99 6.84
CA LEU A 547 35.35 2.07 6.08
C LEU A 547 34.17 1.94 7.02
N SER A 548 33.14 2.75 6.81
CA SER A 548 31.89 2.53 7.55
C SER A 548 31.06 1.40 6.94
N ALA A 549 30.18 0.83 7.76
CA ALA A 549 29.17 -0.14 7.33
C ALA A 549 28.35 0.38 6.14
N TYR A 550 28.09 1.69 6.04
CA TYR A 550 27.44 2.26 4.86
C TYR A 550 28.34 2.26 3.61
N GLU A 551 29.64 2.54 3.75
CA GLU A 551 30.59 2.50 2.64
C GLU A 551 30.77 1.06 2.12
N GLU A 552 30.86 0.10 3.02
CA GLU A 552 30.92 -1.34 2.72
C GLU A 552 29.63 -1.83 2.06
N TYR A 553 28.48 -1.41 2.60
CA TYR A 553 27.17 -1.66 2.00
C TYR A 553 27.14 -1.06 0.60
N ARG A 554 27.36 0.23 0.41
CA ARG A 554 27.33 0.90 -0.91
C ARG A 554 28.32 0.28 -1.90
N GLY A 555 29.45 -0.19 -1.39
CA GLY A 555 30.38 -1.08 -2.08
C GLY A 555 31.30 -0.39 -3.10
N PHE A 556 32.16 -1.20 -3.68
CA PHE A 556 33.29 -0.76 -4.51
C PHE A 556 33.29 -1.46 -5.86
N PHE A 557 33.86 -0.80 -6.85
CA PHE A 557 34.12 -1.30 -8.18
C PHE A 557 35.57 -1.78 -8.25
N VAL A 558 35.78 -3.07 -8.44
CA VAL A 558 37.09 -3.72 -8.44
C VAL A 558 37.22 -4.57 -9.68
N LYS A 559 38.28 -4.34 -10.48
CA LYS A 559 38.56 -5.03 -11.75
C LYS A 559 37.33 -5.13 -12.65
N GLY A 560 36.59 -4.03 -12.81
CA GLY A 560 35.44 -3.98 -13.73
C GLY A 560 34.10 -4.49 -13.15
N ARG A 561 34.04 -4.80 -11.85
CA ARG A 561 32.82 -5.35 -11.21
C ARG A 561 32.54 -4.68 -9.87
N HIS A 562 31.27 -4.35 -9.61
CA HIS A 562 30.81 -3.90 -8.30
C HIS A 562 30.65 -5.09 -7.32
N GLY A 563 31.04 -4.87 -6.07
CA GLY A 563 30.73 -5.73 -4.94
C GLY A 563 30.55 -4.91 -3.65
N ARG A 564 29.61 -5.34 -2.82
CA ARG A 564 29.52 -4.91 -1.40
C ARG A 564 30.58 -5.67 -0.59
N LEU A 565 31.07 -5.07 0.48
CA LEU A 565 32.09 -5.67 1.34
C LEU A 565 31.46 -6.44 2.52
N ASP A 566 32.28 -7.15 3.30
CA ASP A 566 31.85 -7.95 4.45
C ASP A 566 32.18 -7.19 5.74
N PRO A 567 31.18 -6.63 6.45
CA PRO A 567 31.36 -5.75 7.62
C PRO A 567 31.88 -6.44 8.89
N ASN A 568 32.32 -7.69 8.75
CA ASN A 568 33.02 -8.42 9.80
C ASN A 568 34.49 -8.61 9.47
N ARG A 569 34.94 -8.27 8.25
CA ARG A 569 36.25 -8.60 7.71
C ARG A 569 36.97 -7.36 7.20
N LYS A 570 38.13 -7.09 7.79
CA LYS A 570 39.00 -5.99 7.39
C LYS A 570 39.41 -6.10 5.92
N ASP A 571 39.08 -5.06 5.19
CA ASP A 571 39.38 -4.84 3.80
C ASP A 571 40.68 -4.06 3.60
N LEU A 572 41.39 -4.42 2.53
CA LEU A 572 42.58 -3.71 2.10
C LEU A 572 42.60 -3.60 0.58
N PHE A 573 42.60 -2.37 0.09
CA PHE A 573 42.74 -2.09 -1.33
C PHE A 573 44.22 -1.98 -1.72
N VAL A 574 44.62 -2.75 -2.73
CA VAL A 574 46.02 -2.86 -3.17
C VAL A 574 46.10 -2.60 -4.67
N HIS A 575 46.92 -1.63 -5.07
CA HIS A 575 47.34 -1.50 -6.46
C HIS A 575 48.67 -2.25 -6.65
N ASP A 576 48.60 -3.36 -7.38
CA ASP A 576 49.71 -4.30 -7.61
C ASP A 576 49.89 -4.56 -9.12
N PRO A 577 50.40 -3.55 -9.90
CA PRO A 577 50.52 -3.66 -11.35
C PRO A 577 51.43 -4.80 -11.84
N ASP A 578 52.31 -5.28 -10.98
CA ASP A 578 53.28 -6.36 -11.28
C ASP A 578 52.83 -7.74 -10.75
N GLY A 579 51.68 -7.81 -10.05
CA GLY A 579 51.15 -9.03 -9.45
C GLY A 579 52.03 -9.64 -8.37
N LEU A 580 52.81 -8.84 -7.65
CA LEU A 580 53.77 -9.30 -6.64
C LEU A 580 53.07 -9.87 -5.41
N ALA A 581 52.08 -9.16 -4.87
CA ALA A 581 51.34 -9.57 -3.69
C ALA A 581 50.19 -10.52 -4.02
N GLU A 582 49.52 -10.33 -5.17
CA GLU A 582 48.46 -11.22 -5.65
C GLU A 582 49.00 -12.64 -5.88
N ASN A 583 50.11 -12.78 -6.62
CA ASN A 583 50.72 -14.10 -6.86
C ASN A 583 51.34 -14.72 -5.59
N ALA A 584 51.73 -13.90 -4.61
CA ALA A 584 52.24 -14.38 -3.33
C ALA A 584 51.14 -14.88 -2.37
N GLY A 585 49.86 -14.62 -2.68
CA GLY A 585 48.76 -14.99 -1.81
C GLY A 585 48.67 -14.13 -0.54
N PHE A 586 49.01 -12.85 -0.64
CA PHE A 586 49.09 -11.93 0.51
C PHE A 586 47.83 -11.97 1.40
N GLY A 587 46.63 -11.88 0.82
CA GLY A 587 45.37 -11.96 1.58
C GLY A 587 45.15 -13.30 2.28
N GLN A 588 45.61 -14.42 1.71
CA GLN A 588 45.54 -15.72 2.37
C GLN A 588 46.48 -15.79 3.59
N VAL A 589 47.66 -15.17 3.48
CA VAL A 589 48.68 -15.17 4.53
C VAL A 589 48.28 -14.25 5.69
N THR A 590 47.63 -13.13 5.41
CA THR A 590 47.21 -12.15 6.43
C THR A 590 45.81 -12.41 6.97
N GLY A 591 44.94 -13.09 6.22
CA GLY A 591 43.52 -13.26 6.53
C GLY A 591 42.64 -12.07 6.11
N LEU A 592 43.26 -10.98 5.63
CA LEU A 592 42.57 -9.77 5.17
C LEU A 592 41.75 -10.05 3.90
N ALA A 593 40.66 -9.30 3.72
CA ALA A 593 39.96 -9.21 2.46
C ALA A 593 40.71 -8.23 1.53
N VAL A 594 41.63 -8.76 0.72
CA VAL A 594 42.46 -7.94 -0.17
C VAL A 594 41.77 -7.73 -1.52
N HIS A 595 41.54 -6.47 -1.88
CA HIS A 595 40.96 -6.03 -3.15
C HIS A 595 42.04 -5.47 -4.07
N TYR A 596 42.46 -6.26 -5.05
CA TYR A 596 43.43 -5.81 -6.05
C TYR A 596 42.74 -4.93 -7.10
N ILE A 597 43.17 -3.67 -7.23
CA ILE A 597 42.51 -2.65 -8.03
C ILE A 597 43.36 -2.14 -9.19
N GLU A 598 42.65 -1.72 -10.25
CA GLU A 598 43.23 -0.98 -11.38
C GLU A 598 43.57 0.46 -10.95
N PRO A 599 44.50 1.14 -11.65
CA PRO A 599 45.01 2.43 -11.19
C PRO A 599 43.92 3.50 -11.10
N GLU A 600 42.92 3.50 -11.98
CA GLU A 600 41.79 4.44 -11.92
C GLU A 600 40.85 4.17 -10.73
N GLU A 601 40.66 2.90 -10.35
CA GLU A 601 39.76 2.46 -9.27
C GLU A 601 40.23 2.92 -7.88
N GLY A 602 41.52 3.20 -7.73
CA GLY A 602 42.10 3.74 -6.50
C GLY A 602 42.75 5.11 -6.66
N ARG A 603 42.57 5.83 -7.78
CA ARG A 603 43.29 7.08 -8.08
C ARG A 603 44.82 6.95 -7.95
N CYS A 604 45.38 5.79 -8.31
CA CYS A 604 46.81 5.53 -8.32
C CYS A 604 47.42 5.95 -9.70
N THR A 605 46.86 6.98 -10.37
CA THR A 605 47.22 7.49 -11.73
C THR A 605 48.07 8.78 -11.72
N GLY A 606 48.41 9.32 -10.55
CA GLY A 606 49.16 10.58 -10.41
C GLY A 606 48.30 11.85 -10.36
N THR A 607 47.02 11.72 -10.00
CA THR A 607 46.16 12.87 -9.69
C THR A 607 46.53 13.49 -8.35
N ASP A 608 46.74 14.82 -8.31
CA ASP A 608 47.09 15.53 -7.06
C ASP A 608 45.89 15.63 -6.08
N ASP A 609 44.65 15.62 -6.58
CA ASP A 609 43.45 15.65 -5.74
C ASP A 609 43.07 14.25 -5.24
N ARG A 610 43.02 14.09 -3.90
CA ARG A 610 42.75 12.82 -3.20
C ARG A 610 43.53 11.65 -3.81
N ALA A 611 44.84 11.86 -3.99
CA ALA A 611 45.75 10.86 -4.53
C ALA A 611 45.62 9.54 -3.75
N ARG A 612 45.45 8.43 -4.48
CA ARG A 612 45.30 7.08 -3.91
C ARG A 612 44.08 6.83 -3.03
N VAL A 613 43.17 7.78 -2.85
CA VAL A 613 41.97 7.56 -2.03
C VAL A 613 41.03 6.64 -2.80
N VAL A 614 40.61 5.53 -2.20
CA VAL A 614 39.73 4.54 -2.85
C VAL A 614 38.26 4.89 -2.68
N ASN A 615 37.83 5.36 -1.51
CA ASN A 615 36.48 5.84 -1.27
C ASN A 615 36.28 7.31 -1.71
N PHE A 616 36.84 7.68 -2.86
CA PHE A 616 36.84 9.07 -3.35
C PHE A 616 35.47 9.59 -3.79
N ARG A 617 34.47 8.71 -3.87
CA ARG A 617 33.06 9.04 -4.09
C ARG A 617 32.23 8.92 -2.79
N SER A 618 32.87 9.06 -1.64
CA SER A 618 32.21 9.08 -0.33
C SER A 618 31.29 10.31 -0.15
N GLY A 619 30.23 10.12 0.63
CA GLY A 619 29.25 11.14 0.98
C GLY A 619 28.70 10.88 2.39
N PHE A 620 27.57 10.20 2.50
CA PHE A 620 26.97 9.85 3.79
C PHE A 620 27.80 8.86 4.60
N SER A 621 27.82 9.05 5.92
CA SER A 621 28.50 8.19 6.92
C SER A 621 29.96 7.86 6.60
N HIS A 622 30.65 8.78 5.93
CA HIS A 622 32.06 8.65 5.65
C HIS A 622 32.91 8.91 6.91
N LEU A 623 33.86 8.02 7.19
CA LEU A 623 34.76 8.14 8.35
C LEU A 623 36.08 8.82 7.98
N VAL A 624 36.82 8.22 7.05
CA VAL A 624 38.16 8.68 6.65
C VAL A 624 38.45 8.38 5.18
N ASP A 625 39.33 9.17 4.57
CA ASP A 625 39.92 8.85 3.26
C ASP A 625 40.81 7.60 3.38
N GLN A 626 40.32 6.47 2.88
CA GLN A 626 41.08 5.22 2.84
C GLN A 626 41.96 5.21 1.60
N HIS A 627 43.26 4.92 1.72
CA HIS A 627 44.19 4.96 0.60
C HIS A 627 44.64 3.57 0.11
N CYS A 628 44.80 3.41 -1.22
CA CYS A 628 45.35 2.22 -1.87
C CYS A 628 46.79 1.97 -1.39
N LEU A 629 47.11 0.74 -0.99
CA LEU A 629 48.50 0.29 -0.82
C LEU A 629 49.10 0.03 -2.20
N TRP A 630 50.17 0.74 -2.54
CA TRP A 630 50.83 0.57 -3.83
C TRP A 630 52.07 -0.32 -3.68
N ILE A 631 52.01 -1.50 -4.29
CA ILE A 631 53.10 -2.47 -4.36
C ILE A 631 53.59 -2.52 -5.79
N LYS A 632 54.89 -2.30 -6.03
CA LYS A 632 55.43 -2.31 -7.39
C LYS A 632 56.84 -2.88 -7.44
N LYS A 633 57.20 -3.41 -8.61
CA LYS A 633 58.57 -3.74 -8.95
C LYS A 633 59.35 -2.45 -9.13
N ASP A 634 60.53 -2.38 -8.52
CA ASP A 634 61.44 -1.25 -8.72
C ASP A 634 62.88 -1.74 -8.91
N THR A 635 63.79 -0.82 -9.23
CA THR A 635 65.22 -1.09 -9.38
C THR A 635 66.00 -0.28 -8.37
N LEU A 636 66.94 -0.92 -7.68
CA LEU A 636 67.87 -0.20 -6.82
C LEU A 636 68.71 0.79 -7.63
N PRO A 637 68.84 2.06 -7.19
CA PRO A 637 69.67 3.05 -7.87
C PRO A 637 71.14 2.63 -7.96
N GLU A 638 71.63 1.93 -6.94
CA GLU A 638 72.96 1.33 -6.89
C GLU A 638 72.84 -0.11 -6.39
N PRO A 639 73.58 -1.09 -6.96
CA PRO A 639 73.56 -2.46 -6.48
C PRO A 639 73.95 -2.53 -5.00
N ASP A 640 72.99 -2.87 -4.13
CA ASP A 640 73.23 -3.18 -2.72
C ASP A 640 72.92 -4.68 -2.51
N PRO A 641 73.95 -5.55 -2.47
CA PRO A 641 73.77 -6.98 -2.34
C PRO A 641 72.83 -7.35 -1.19
N PHE A 642 71.86 -8.20 -1.50
CA PHE A 642 70.82 -8.69 -0.58
C PHE A 642 69.80 -7.65 -0.12
N ASN A 643 69.79 -6.45 -0.70
CA ASN A 643 68.70 -5.50 -0.56
C ASN A 643 67.55 -5.87 -1.53
N TRP A 644 66.52 -6.53 -1.02
CA TRP A 644 65.48 -7.15 -1.85
C TRP A 644 64.16 -6.37 -1.89
N GLY A 645 63.94 -5.45 -0.95
CA GLY A 645 62.75 -4.60 -0.94
C GLY A 645 62.87 -3.46 0.05
N ALA A 646 61.91 -2.54 -0.03
CA ALA A 646 61.78 -1.44 0.92
C ALA A 646 60.33 -0.96 1.01
N CYS A 647 59.93 -0.52 2.20
CA CYS A 647 58.75 0.31 2.38
C CYS A 647 59.17 1.77 2.58
N GLU A 648 58.71 2.66 1.70
CA GLU A 648 58.91 4.11 1.82
C GLU A 648 57.67 4.77 2.43
N GLY A 649 57.88 5.92 3.07
CA GLY A 649 56.83 6.69 3.75
C GLY A 649 56.84 6.51 5.28
N PRO A 650 56.04 7.33 6.01
CA PRO A 650 55.98 7.27 7.46
C PRO A 650 55.35 5.94 7.94
N PRO A 651 55.89 5.32 9.01
CA PRO A 651 55.34 4.09 9.55
C PRO A 651 54.06 4.39 10.37
N GLU A 652 52.91 3.99 9.83
CA GLU A 652 51.60 4.07 10.48
C GLU A 652 50.90 2.71 10.46
N ILE A 653 50.26 2.32 11.58
CA ILE A 653 49.58 1.02 11.71
C ILE A 653 48.20 1.07 11.03
N GLY A 654 47.91 0.06 10.21
CA GLY A 654 46.65 -0.11 9.47
C GLY A 654 46.82 0.14 7.97
N PRO A 655 45.70 0.21 7.21
CA PRO A 655 45.72 0.65 5.82
C PRO A 655 46.44 2.01 5.67
N PRO A 656 47.08 2.28 4.52
CA PRO A 656 47.72 3.57 4.30
C PRO A 656 46.76 4.74 4.53
N ARG A 657 47.20 5.75 5.28
CA ARG A 657 46.44 6.97 5.53
C ARG A 657 46.83 8.14 4.63
N THR A 658 47.90 7.96 3.85
CA THR A 658 48.43 8.97 2.93
C THR A 658 48.85 8.32 1.61
N ALA A 659 49.04 9.15 0.59
CA ALA A 659 49.53 8.74 -0.72
C ALA A 659 51.05 8.45 -0.77
N ASP A 660 51.78 8.76 0.30
CA ASP A 660 53.26 8.75 0.30
C ASP A 660 53.86 7.36 0.55
N ARG A 661 53.03 6.36 0.88
CA ARG A 661 53.51 5.05 1.33
C ARG A 661 53.62 4.04 0.20
N TYR A 662 54.83 3.60 -0.14
CA TYR A 662 55.08 2.67 -1.25
C TYR A 662 55.79 1.41 -0.76
N VAL A 663 55.45 0.29 -1.38
CA VAL A 663 56.12 -0.99 -1.18
C VAL A 663 56.87 -1.31 -2.47
N LEU A 664 58.19 -1.40 -2.37
CA LEU A 664 59.10 -1.62 -3.48
C LEU A 664 59.71 -3.01 -3.36
N VAL A 665 59.62 -3.79 -4.44
CA VAL A 665 60.27 -5.11 -4.53
C VAL A 665 61.32 -5.08 -5.64
N TYR A 666 62.57 -5.35 -5.29
CA TYR A 666 63.71 -5.32 -6.20
C TYR A 666 63.93 -6.71 -6.83
N ALA A 667 62.96 -7.18 -7.62
CA ALA A 667 62.96 -8.55 -8.16
C ALA A 667 64.22 -8.91 -8.99
N ASP A 668 64.80 -7.92 -9.70
CA ASP A 668 66.02 -8.15 -10.48
C ASP A 668 67.26 -8.28 -9.56
N GLN A 669 67.27 -7.57 -8.42
CA GLN A 669 68.31 -7.71 -7.40
C GLN A 669 68.21 -9.07 -6.70
N ILE A 670 66.99 -9.52 -6.37
CA ILE A 670 66.73 -10.87 -5.82
C ILE A 670 67.33 -11.93 -6.75
N ARG A 671 66.98 -11.87 -8.05
CA ARG A 671 67.52 -12.82 -9.04
C ARG A 671 69.05 -12.77 -9.08
N ALA A 672 69.66 -11.59 -9.17
CA ALA A 672 71.11 -11.43 -9.25
C ALA A 672 71.83 -12.01 -8.02
N ASP A 673 71.27 -11.84 -6.83
CA ASP A 673 71.82 -12.38 -5.59
C ASP A 673 71.68 -13.90 -5.50
N LEU A 674 70.54 -14.44 -5.93
CA LEU A 674 70.32 -15.89 -6.02
C LEU A 674 71.26 -16.53 -7.04
N GLU A 675 71.43 -15.93 -8.22
CA GLU A 675 72.38 -16.39 -9.25
C GLU A 675 73.82 -16.40 -8.72
N ARG A 676 74.23 -15.32 -8.04
CA ARG A 676 75.54 -15.23 -7.39
C ARG A 676 75.72 -16.35 -6.36
N THR A 677 74.74 -16.55 -5.49
CA THR A 677 74.78 -17.55 -4.42
C THR A 677 74.84 -18.97 -4.97
N VAL A 678 74.03 -19.29 -5.99
CA VAL A 678 74.06 -20.60 -6.66
C VAL A 678 75.41 -20.84 -7.35
N ARG A 679 75.95 -19.83 -8.03
CA ARG A 679 77.25 -19.93 -8.71
C ARG A 679 78.38 -20.20 -7.74
N GLU A 680 78.42 -19.48 -6.62
CA GLU A 680 79.48 -19.58 -5.61
C GLU A 680 79.41 -20.88 -4.79
N ASN A 681 78.21 -21.47 -4.63
CA ASN A 681 77.99 -22.62 -3.75
C ASN A 681 77.43 -23.87 -4.47
N ARG A 682 77.59 -23.96 -5.80
CA ARG A 682 76.99 -25.02 -6.65
C ARG A 682 77.22 -26.45 -6.15
N PRO A 683 78.43 -26.87 -5.73
CA PRO A 683 78.65 -28.24 -5.26
C PRO A 683 77.83 -28.58 -4.01
N GLU A 684 77.72 -27.63 -3.08
CA GLU A 684 77.01 -27.81 -1.81
C GLU A 684 75.50 -27.90 -2.04
N ILE A 685 74.95 -27.00 -2.84
CA ILE A 685 73.54 -27.00 -3.24
C ILE A 685 73.18 -28.30 -3.97
N THR A 686 74.00 -28.72 -4.94
CA THR A 686 73.75 -29.94 -5.71
C THR A 686 73.73 -31.19 -4.84
N ASN A 687 74.65 -31.27 -3.86
CA ASN A 687 74.69 -32.40 -2.92
C ASN A 687 73.45 -32.41 -2.01
N ALA A 688 73.11 -31.26 -1.42
CA ALA A 688 71.96 -31.13 -0.53
C ALA A 688 70.63 -31.46 -1.24
N LEU A 689 70.42 -30.94 -2.45
CA LEU A 689 69.25 -31.24 -3.27
C LEU A 689 69.23 -32.69 -3.77
N GLY A 690 70.39 -33.25 -4.13
CA GLY A 690 70.52 -34.62 -4.60
C GLY A 690 70.08 -35.65 -3.56
N GLN A 691 70.33 -35.41 -2.26
CA GLN A 691 69.84 -36.24 -1.16
C GLN A 691 68.30 -36.29 -1.09
N ARG A 692 67.62 -35.31 -1.71
CA ARG A 692 66.17 -35.14 -1.74
C ARG A 692 65.57 -35.46 -3.11
N GLY A 693 66.38 -35.99 -4.04
CA GLY A 693 65.96 -36.31 -5.40
C GLY A 693 65.76 -35.09 -6.31
N LEU A 694 66.23 -33.91 -5.90
CA LEU A 694 66.09 -32.66 -6.64
C LEU A 694 67.39 -32.29 -7.38
N ARG A 695 67.29 -31.41 -8.38
CA ARG A 695 68.44 -30.88 -9.12
C ARG A 695 68.33 -29.36 -9.26
N PRO A 696 69.43 -28.60 -9.09
CA PRO A 696 69.45 -27.17 -9.30
C PRO A 696 69.51 -26.85 -10.81
N ASP A 697 68.46 -27.19 -11.54
CA ASP A 697 68.27 -26.83 -12.95
C ASP A 697 67.55 -25.47 -13.09
N ALA A 698 67.28 -25.07 -14.34
CA ALA A 698 66.67 -23.79 -14.62
C ALA A 698 65.24 -23.68 -14.04
N ALA A 699 64.44 -24.75 -14.11
CA ALA A 699 63.07 -24.74 -13.59
C ALA A 699 63.07 -24.59 -12.07
N TRP A 700 63.90 -25.37 -11.37
CA TRP A 700 64.10 -25.23 -9.94
C TRP A 700 64.55 -23.81 -9.57
N PHE A 701 65.48 -23.23 -10.33
CA PHE A 701 65.99 -21.89 -10.06
C PHE A 701 64.90 -20.82 -10.18
N GLU A 702 64.08 -20.88 -11.23
CA GLU A 702 62.94 -19.96 -11.40
C GLU A 702 61.92 -20.10 -10.26
N GLU A 703 61.67 -21.32 -9.76
CA GLU A 703 60.83 -21.53 -8.56
C GLU A 703 61.43 -20.86 -7.32
N GLN A 704 62.76 -20.91 -7.14
CA GLN A 704 63.40 -20.23 -6.01
C GLN A 704 63.32 -18.71 -6.12
N VAL A 705 63.49 -18.16 -7.33
CA VAL A 705 63.34 -16.71 -7.57
C VAL A 705 61.91 -16.28 -7.30
N ALA A 706 60.92 -17.00 -7.81
CA ALA A 706 59.51 -16.70 -7.57
C ALA A 706 59.16 -16.76 -6.08
N ALA A 707 59.64 -17.79 -5.37
CA ALA A 707 59.41 -17.93 -3.92
C ALA A 707 60.09 -16.81 -3.10
N ALA A 708 61.29 -16.39 -3.49
CA ALA A 708 61.99 -15.27 -2.87
C ALA A 708 61.24 -13.95 -3.10
N VAL A 709 60.80 -13.67 -4.32
CA VAL A 709 59.99 -12.49 -4.66
C VAL A 709 58.69 -12.49 -3.86
N ALA A 710 57.98 -13.62 -3.79
CA ALA A 710 56.74 -13.74 -3.04
C ALA A 710 56.93 -13.46 -1.54
N MET A 711 57.95 -14.06 -0.93
CA MET A 711 58.30 -13.84 0.48
C MET A 711 58.63 -12.37 0.74
N THR A 712 59.45 -11.74 -0.12
CA THR A 712 59.78 -10.32 -0.01
C THR A 712 58.54 -9.44 -0.19
N ALA A 713 57.70 -9.72 -1.17
CA ALA A 713 56.48 -8.94 -1.40
C ALA A 713 55.55 -8.97 -0.18
N ILE A 714 55.32 -10.14 0.41
CA ILE A 714 54.53 -10.27 1.64
C ILE A 714 55.16 -9.48 2.80
N HIS A 715 56.48 -9.62 2.99
CA HIS A 715 57.21 -8.95 4.07
C HIS A 715 57.12 -7.43 3.96
N GLU A 716 57.43 -6.87 2.80
CA GLU A 716 57.38 -5.43 2.58
C GLU A 716 55.94 -4.90 2.56
N ALA A 717 54.96 -5.70 2.12
CA ALA A 717 53.55 -5.34 2.22
C ALA A 717 53.08 -5.23 3.68
N CYS A 718 53.56 -6.11 4.58
CA CYS A 718 53.34 -5.97 6.02
C CYS A 718 53.95 -4.66 6.56
N HIS A 719 55.14 -4.28 6.10
CA HIS A 719 55.69 -2.95 6.39
C HIS A 719 54.80 -1.84 5.85
N GLY A 720 54.18 -2.01 4.68
CA GLY A 720 53.15 -1.11 4.13
C GLY A 720 51.95 -0.90 5.06
N LEU A 721 51.63 -1.89 5.91
CA LEU A 721 50.55 -1.83 6.91
C LEU A 721 51.01 -1.34 8.29
N GLY A 722 52.27 -0.91 8.42
CA GLY A 722 52.83 -0.43 9.68
C GLY A 722 53.28 -1.50 10.65
N ILE A 723 53.31 -2.77 10.23
CA ILE A 723 53.97 -3.81 10.98
C ILE A 723 55.46 -3.51 10.94
N SER A 724 56.03 -3.19 12.09
CA SER A 724 57.46 -3.09 12.31
C SER A 724 57.94 -4.41 12.90
N HIS A 725 59.19 -4.84 12.75
CA HIS A 725 59.72 -5.97 13.54
C HIS A 725 61.24 -6.10 13.39
N HIS A 726 61.87 -5.08 12.81
CA HIS A 726 63.32 -4.93 12.86
C HIS A 726 63.68 -4.58 14.30
N TYR A 727 64.29 -5.54 14.98
CA TYR A 727 64.68 -5.51 16.39
C TYR A 727 65.24 -4.12 16.80
N ARG A 728 64.38 -3.25 17.36
CA ARG A 728 64.75 -1.96 17.98
C ARG A 728 65.55 -2.17 19.28
N SER A 729 65.70 -3.43 19.69
CA SER A 729 65.88 -3.95 21.04
C SER A 729 67.28 -4.52 21.33
N LEU A 730 68.32 -4.12 20.60
CA LEU A 730 69.70 -4.24 21.09
C LEU A 730 70.14 -3.01 21.90
N ARG A 731 69.29 -1.99 22.03
CA ARG A 731 69.62 -0.72 22.69
C ARG A 731 68.82 -0.42 23.96
N GLU A 732 67.64 -1.02 24.12
CA GLU A 732 66.74 -0.78 25.27
C GLU A 732 66.79 -1.88 26.35
N THR A 733 67.27 -3.08 26.02
CA THR A 733 67.33 -4.25 26.92
C THR A 733 68.62 -4.36 27.72
N LEU A 734 69.48 -3.33 27.66
CA LEU A 734 70.73 -3.31 28.42
C LEU A 734 70.58 -2.45 29.65
N PRO A 735 71.00 -2.95 30.83
CA PRO A 735 71.10 -2.10 32.01
C PRO A 735 71.90 -0.85 31.65
N LYS A 736 71.44 0.35 32.05
CA LYS A 736 72.20 1.59 31.80
C LYS A 736 73.61 1.45 32.40
N GLY A 737 74.62 1.34 31.54
CA GLY A 737 76.03 1.15 31.92
C GLY A 737 76.52 -0.32 31.93
N ALA A 738 75.70 -1.30 31.56
CA ALA A 738 76.15 -2.66 31.27
C ALA A 738 76.60 -2.80 29.82
N ASP A 739 77.69 -3.54 29.62
CA ASP A 739 78.31 -3.74 28.32
C ASP A 739 77.56 -4.82 27.53
N VAL A 740 76.87 -4.35 26.49
CA VAL A 740 76.16 -5.12 25.46
C VAL A 740 76.95 -6.29 24.93
N GLU A 741 78.25 -6.07 24.82
CA GLU A 741 79.18 -7.01 24.22
C GLU A 741 79.48 -8.18 25.15
N LYS A 742 79.25 -8.04 26.47
CA LYS A 742 79.61 -9.07 27.45
C LYS A 742 78.56 -10.18 27.60
N ALA A 743 77.26 -9.86 27.49
CA ALA A 743 76.18 -10.87 27.56
C ALA A 743 76.08 -11.71 26.28
N ILE A 744 76.42 -11.11 25.14
CA ILE A 744 76.51 -11.78 23.84
C ILE A 744 77.68 -12.79 23.81
N MET A 745 78.76 -12.54 24.58
CA MET A 745 79.96 -13.38 24.63
C MET A 745 79.92 -14.56 25.61
N GLU A 746 78.99 -14.60 26.57
CA GLU A 746 78.90 -15.71 27.54
C GLU A 746 77.94 -16.84 27.09
N LEU A 747 77.07 -16.60 26.10
CA LEU A 747 75.97 -17.50 25.72
C LEU A 747 76.06 -18.15 24.32
N ASP A 748 77.07 -17.82 23.51
CA ASP A 748 77.23 -18.35 22.13
C ASP A 748 75.99 -18.14 21.22
N ILE A 749 75.46 -16.89 21.19
CA ILE A 749 74.26 -16.53 20.42
C ILE A 749 74.62 -15.52 19.32
N SER A 750 74.24 -15.84 18.08
CA SER A 750 74.57 -15.11 16.85
C SER A 750 73.68 -13.86 16.62
N PRO A 751 74.21 -12.62 16.68
CA PRO A 751 73.49 -11.39 16.40
C PRO A 751 73.75 -10.90 14.96
N SER A 752 72.68 -10.83 14.18
CA SER A 752 72.56 -9.90 13.04
C SER A 752 71.31 -9.07 13.30
N THR A 753 71.37 -7.76 13.11
CA THR A 753 70.42 -6.77 13.66
C THR A 753 69.07 -6.68 12.93
N GLY A 754 68.51 -7.83 12.57
CA GLY A 754 67.13 -8.06 12.21
C GLY A 754 66.63 -9.27 13.00
N GLN A 755 65.32 -9.42 13.18
CA GLN A 755 64.78 -10.52 13.97
C GLN A 755 65.16 -11.90 13.41
N MET A 756 65.47 -12.87 14.28
CA MET A 756 65.97 -14.22 13.94
C MET A 756 65.03 -15.04 13.03
N SER A 757 63.79 -14.61 12.89
CA SER A 757 62.75 -15.22 12.06
C SER A 757 62.58 -14.55 10.68
N CYS A 758 63.30 -13.45 10.43
CA CYS A 758 63.19 -12.68 9.20
C CYS A 758 64.23 -13.12 8.16
N VAL A 759 63.73 -13.70 7.07
CA VAL A 759 64.54 -14.27 5.98
C VAL A 759 65.28 -13.24 5.13
N MET A 760 64.89 -11.98 5.27
CA MET A 760 65.58 -10.82 4.71
C MET A 760 66.82 -10.48 5.57
N ARG A 761 67.56 -11.50 6.03
CA ARG A 761 68.84 -11.37 6.70
C ARG A 761 69.85 -10.82 5.69
N TYR A 762 69.96 -9.50 5.62
CA TYR A 762 71.06 -8.83 4.96
C TYR A 762 72.35 -9.47 5.48
N THR A 763 73.11 -10.13 4.61
CA THR A 763 74.43 -10.71 4.92
C THR A 763 75.48 -9.62 5.14
N ARG A 764 75.10 -8.51 5.78
CA ARG A 764 75.91 -7.32 5.96
C ARG A 764 76.48 -7.37 7.37
N ASP A 765 77.74 -7.78 7.45
CA ASP A 765 78.55 -7.70 8.65
C ASP A 765 78.82 -6.23 8.98
N TRP A 766 77.99 -5.62 9.83
CA TRP A 766 78.24 -4.30 10.40
C TRP A 766 79.06 -4.37 11.70
N GLY A 767 79.47 -5.56 12.12
CA GLY A 767 80.21 -5.78 13.36
C GLY A 767 81.66 -5.33 13.24
N LYS A 768 81.95 -4.04 13.46
CA LYS A 768 83.33 -3.57 13.71
C LYS A 768 83.84 -3.96 15.11
N HIS A 769 83.37 -5.07 15.68
CA HIS A 769 83.74 -5.48 17.02
C HIS A 769 84.93 -6.46 16.98
N PRO A 770 86.11 -6.10 17.52
CA PRO A 770 87.36 -6.85 17.33
C PRO A 770 87.40 -8.25 18.00
N ARG A 771 86.34 -8.67 18.70
CA ARG A 771 86.24 -9.96 19.40
C ARG A 771 85.06 -10.85 18.96
N LEU A 772 84.21 -10.38 18.05
CA LEU A 772 83.06 -11.15 17.56
C LEU A 772 83.30 -11.44 16.08
N THR A 773 83.65 -12.69 15.76
CA THR A 773 83.74 -13.18 14.38
C THR A 773 82.51 -14.03 14.10
N PHE A 774 81.43 -13.39 13.67
CA PHE A 774 80.26 -14.13 13.21
C PHE A 774 80.56 -14.68 11.82
N LYS A 775 80.45 -16.00 11.64
CA LYS A 775 80.15 -16.51 10.30
C LYS A 775 78.69 -16.16 10.07
N ALA A 776 78.43 -15.21 9.19
CA ALA A 776 77.08 -14.98 8.70
C ALA A 776 76.58 -16.29 8.07
N GLU A 777 75.68 -17.00 8.73
CA GLU A 777 74.92 -18.06 8.07
C GLU A 777 74.06 -17.39 7.00
N SER A 778 74.26 -17.79 5.74
CA SER A 778 73.48 -17.28 4.63
C SER A 778 72.17 -18.06 4.57
N GLU A 779 71.10 -17.47 5.10
CA GLU A 779 69.76 -18.08 5.04
C GLU A 779 69.32 -18.32 3.59
N THR A 780 69.70 -17.42 2.67
CA THR A 780 69.55 -17.62 1.23
C THR A 780 70.22 -18.92 0.77
N LEU A 781 71.44 -19.20 1.20
CA LEU A 781 72.12 -20.46 0.86
C LEU A 781 71.41 -21.68 1.45
N ASP A 782 70.89 -21.58 2.68
CA ASP A 782 70.14 -22.68 3.30
C ASP A 782 68.82 -22.97 2.58
N MET A 783 68.13 -21.93 2.09
CA MET A 783 66.96 -22.08 1.23
C MET A 783 67.30 -22.76 -0.08
N LEU A 784 68.39 -22.33 -0.72
CA LEU A 784 68.88 -22.96 -1.94
C LEU A 784 69.37 -24.39 -1.73
N ARG A 785 69.75 -24.79 -0.50
CA ARG A 785 70.01 -26.20 -0.12
C ARG A 785 68.72 -27.01 0.11
N GLY A 786 67.56 -26.37 -0.02
CA GLY A 786 66.23 -26.97 0.03
C GLY A 786 65.41 -26.64 1.28
N ARG A 787 65.88 -25.76 2.18
CA ARG A 787 64.99 -25.24 3.23
C ARG A 787 63.83 -24.50 2.53
N PRO A 788 62.56 -24.77 2.90
CA PRO A 788 61.44 -24.08 2.25
C PRO A 788 61.51 -22.58 2.54
N TRP A 789 61.14 -21.77 1.55
CA TRP A 789 60.90 -20.34 1.76
C TRP A 789 59.70 -20.19 2.71
N PRO A 790 59.77 -19.25 3.67
CA PRO A 790 58.61 -18.91 4.48
C PRO A 790 57.48 -18.46 3.56
N HIS A 791 56.33 -19.08 3.76
CA HIS A 791 55.06 -18.79 3.10
C HIS A 791 54.01 -18.38 4.13
N THR A 792 54.47 -18.01 5.33
CA THR A 792 53.68 -17.54 6.45
C THR A 792 54.29 -16.22 6.92
N LEU A 793 53.49 -15.39 7.60
CA LEU A 793 54.04 -14.35 8.47
C LEU A 793 55.10 -14.98 9.39
N CYS A 794 56.18 -14.25 9.73
CA CYS A 794 57.26 -14.77 10.57
C CYS A 794 56.67 -15.45 11.82
N ASP A 795 56.81 -16.77 11.90
CA ASP A 795 55.98 -17.58 12.79
C ASP A 795 56.71 -17.96 14.08
N THR A 796 55.94 -17.86 15.17
CA THR A 796 56.03 -18.52 16.48
C THR A 796 56.92 -18.03 17.63
N LEU A 797 57.84 -17.08 17.51
CA LEU A 797 58.44 -16.45 18.70
C LEU A 797 58.78 -14.96 18.52
N ASP A 798 58.40 -14.38 17.38
CA ASP A 798 59.10 -13.23 16.84
C ASP A 798 58.20 -12.35 15.93
N ASP A 799 57.46 -11.43 16.59
CA ASP A 799 57.05 -10.04 16.26
C ASP A 799 56.28 -9.69 14.95
N CYS A 800 56.20 -10.51 13.89
CA CYS A 800 55.27 -10.20 12.76
C CYS A 800 53.79 -10.43 13.12
N ARG A 801 53.47 -11.62 13.67
CA ARG A 801 52.11 -11.93 14.16
C ARG A 801 51.79 -11.21 15.46
N GLY A 802 52.81 -10.97 16.29
CA GLY A 802 52.70 -10.20 17.54
C GLY A 802 52.42 -8.70 17.35
N GLN A 803 52.52 -8.17 16.13
CA GLN A 803 52.11 -6.79 15.84
C GLN A 803 50.74 -6.66 15.18
N MET A 804 50.12 -7.79 14.81
CA MET A 804 48.69 -7.84 14.55
C MET A 804 47.87 -7.98 15.84
N VAL A 805 48.48 -8.41 16.95
CA VAL A 805 47.84 -8.49 18.27
C VAL A 805 48.68 -7.75 19.31
N VAL A 806 48.19 -6.62 19.82
CA VAL A 806 48.55 -5.86 21.07
C VAL A 806 49.01 -4.40 20.88
N SER A 807 48.17 -3.45 21.35
CA SER A 807 48.44 -2.70 22.59
C SER A 807 47.20 -1.98 23.12
N ASP A 808 46.71 -2.41 24.29
CA ASP A 808 45.77 -1.66 25.15
C ASP A 808 46.41 -0.34 25.60
N ARG A 809 45.64 0.76 25.45
CA ARG A 809 46.04 2.14 25.73
C ARG A 809 46.14 2.45 27.23
N GLU A 810 45.57 1.63 28.12
CA GLU A 810 45.45 1.97 29.54
C GLU A 810 46.43 1.27 30.49
N THR A 811 46.98 0.10 30.15
CA THR A 811 47.70 -0.73 31.14
C THR A 811 49.21 -0.86 30.93
N GLY A 812 49.78 -0.51 29.77
CA GLY A 812 51.23 -0.34 29.58
C GLY A 812 52.09 -1.58 29.87
N HIS A 813 51.54 -2.79 29.85
CA HIS A 813 52.28 -4.05 30.01
C HIS A 813 52.24 -4.86 28.71
N ILE A 814 53.41 -5.39 28.32
CA ILE A 814 53.66 -6.13 27.07
C ILE A 814 53.40 -7.62 27.31
N PHE A 815 52.63 -8.26 26.43
CA PHE A 815 52.78 -9.69 26.12
C PHE A 815 52.97 -9.84 24.62
#